data_AF-A0A4U5N3S5-F1
#
_entry.id   AF-A0A4U5N3S5-F1
#
_cell.length_a   1.000
_cell.length_b   1.000
_cell.length_c   1.000
_cell.angle_alpha   90.00
_cell.angle_beta   90.00
_cell.angle_gamma   90.00
#
_symmetry.space_group_name_H-M   'P 1'
#
loop_
_entity.id
_entity.type
_entity.pdbx_description
1 polymer ?
#
loop_
_entity_poly.entity_id
_entity_poly.type
_entity_poly.pdbx_seq_one_letter_code
_entity_poly.pdbx_strand_id
1 'polypeptide(L)'
;MFLSPTSRCLSTLCGVRAGDIVYFHRYPKVVSPKSDFESAVLSVTRVIDSNIFHVALVCDNRESSSLDSTDGAGTTVVHAVPASGVVSESLASAVRKLAPDAIEICSIAKSVGDRAADGAAAWALQQRGAAYNDIFSPDCRDSKDRRAFYCCQLVDHAYRTALEEKIFPKHELNFLDSIGTLNSYWSDYFEVRDRIVPQGLPGSHPSILRSSSLNSTKSYVPVEKMRTFAVPRNILETLHFVGGSRISVATGSKFKVFEPRNGGILTECNSAEAPQVDEVAKLARKAQEDWAMTPTNERGAILRRVSDLIREHVEVISRWEVRDNGKPINEARSDVLSCADTFEYFSAVDLSGSYFPLSDRDSRLAYTRREPLGVVGAVGAWNYPIQTATWKIAPAIACGNAIIYKPSPLAPVSSVILAHLLQFAGVPDGIVNILQGEGETGKAICESKLIDKVSFTGSVGTGKRILKSCAERNVKSVTLELGGKSSCIIMPDADLEMAVSGAMMANFYSQGQVCSNASRVLVHRSILEEFTSRLAKRTSAMRVGDPFHDATHVGASITAEHVKKVSGYIDQAVKQGAKLVCGGEPIRPEGLENGYYLSPCVLSDVTSSMTVYHEEIFGAVLLVIPFESDEEALRIANDTEFGLANGIFTNDLKKANSFANKLHSGTVYINTFNDVSPHVPFGGYKQSGFGRENGRASIENYTQVKSVFVNTSGALEDPFPA
;
A
#
# COMPACT_ATOMS: atom_id res chain seq x y z
N MET A 1 -11.64 -30.90 1.44
CA MET A 1 -10.61 -31.13 2.49
C MET A 1 -9.56 -30.06 2.29
N PHE A 2 -9.63 -29.02 3.11
CA PHE A 2 -8.90 -27.76 2.99
C PHE A 2 -7.51 -27.89 3.64
N LEU A 3 -6.46 -27.42 2.96
CA LEU A 3 -5.24 -26.92 3.60
C LEU A 3 -4.88 -25.61 2.92
N SER A 4 -4.84 -24.53 3.70
CA SER A 4 -4.39 -23.20 3.29
C SER A 4 -2.87 -23.21 3.01
N PRO A 5 -2.38 -22.30 2.15
CA PRO A 5 -0.98 -21.92 2.16
C PRO A 5 -0.83 -20.62 2.96
N THR A 6 -1.05 -20.68 4.27
CA THR A 6 -0.65 -19.61 5.21
C THR A 6 0.61 -20.04 5.97
N SER A 7 1.55 -19.10 6.18
CA SER A 7 2.71 -19.21 7.09
C SER A 7 3.88 -20.16 6.71
N ARG A 8 4.61 -19.88 5.63
CA ARG A 8 6.03 -20.28 5.55
C ARG A 8 6.93 -19.06 5.41
N CYS A 9 6.88 -18.19 6.41
CA CYS A 9 7.83 -17.10 6.58
C CYS A 9 8.98 -17.62 7.45
N LEU A 10 10.07 -18.11 6.83
CA LEU A 10 11.39 -18.45 7.41
C LEU A 10 11.49 -19.38 8.64
N SER A 11 10.41 -19.66 9.36
CA SER A 11 10.38 -20.42 10.61
C SER A 11 10.67 -21.91 10.39
N THR A 12 10.24 -22.46 9.25
CA THR A 12 10.48 -23.86 8.93
C THR A 12 10.75 -24.02 7.44
N LEU A 13 12.02 -23.87 7.05
CA LEU A 13 12.46 -24.40 5.76
C LEU A 13 12.37 -25.94 5.83
N CYS A 14 11.34 -26.50 5.18
CA CYS A 14 11.13 -27.96 5.16
C CYS A 14 12.37 -28.67 4.61
N GLY A 15 12.87 -29.67 5.35
CA GLY A 15 14.02 -30.49 4.95
C GLY A 15 15.39 -29.99 5.41
N VAL A 16 15.46 -28.85 6.11
CA VAL A 16 16.69 -28.38 6.78
C VAL A 16 16.91 -29.19 8.07
N ARG A 17 18.16 -29.47 8.42
CA ARG A 17 18.54 -30.21 9.64
C ARG A 17 19.77 -29.61 10.30
N ALA A 18 20.01 -29.97 11.56
CA ALA A 18 21.26 -29.65 12.24
C ALA A 18 22.48 -30.14 11.42
N GLY A 19 23.51 -29.31 11.37
CA GLY A 19 24.70 -29.50 10.56
C GLY A 19 24.57 -29.03 9.09
N ASP A 20 23.38 -28.72 8.58
CA ASP A 20 23.30 -28.08 7.26
C ASP A 20 24.05 -26.75 7.26
N ILE A 21 24.69 -26.43 6.13
CA ILE A 21 25.50 -25.23 5.95
C ILE A 21 24.68 -24.23 5.15
N VAL A 22 24.56 -23.01 5.67
CA VAL A 22 23.90 -21.89 4.98
C VAL A 22 24.97 -20.99 4.38
N TYR A 23 25.01 -20.90 3.07
CA TYR A 23 25.85 -19.97 2.31
C TYR A 23 25.05 -18.73 1.94
N PHE A 24 25.61 -17.56 2.22
CA PHE A 24 24.99 -16.27 1.95
C PHE A 24 25.59 -15.68 0.68
N HIS A 25 24.73 -15.43 -0.31
CA HIS A 25 25.11 -14.93 -1.63
C HIS A 25 24.82 -13.45 -1.76
N ARG A 26 25.66 -12.74 -2.52
CA ARG A 26 25.46 -11.33 -2.91
C ARG A 26 25.89 -11.12 -4.35
N TYR A 27 24.94 -10.69 -5.18
CA TYR A 27 25.19 -10.41 -6.59
C TYR A 27 25.86 -9.04 -6.75
N PRO A 28 26.78 -8.90 -7.72
CA PRO A 28 27.44 -7.63 -7.96
C PRO A 28 26.42 -6.57 -8.39
N LYS A 29 26.11 -5.63 -7.50
CA LYS A 29 25.61 -4.30 -7.86
C LYS A 29 26.83 -3.47 -8.25
N VAL A 30 26.71 -2.57 -9.22
CA VAL A 30 27.79 -1.62 -9.57
C VAL A 30 28.11 -0.79 -8.33
N VAL A 31 29.12 -1.22 -7.56
CA VAL A 31 29.62 -0.59 -6.35
C VAL A 31 31.14 -0.54 -6.46
N SER A 32 31.70 0.63 -6.19
CA SER A 32 33.15 0.85 -6.13
C SER A 32 33.77 -0.06 -5.04
N PRO A 33 34.86 -0.80 -5.31
CA PRO A 33 35.52 -1.71 -4.35
C PRO A 33 36.10 -1.06 -3.07
N LYS A 34 35.77 0.20 -2.76
CA LYS A 34 36.56 1.08 -1.90
C LYS A 34 35.95 1.43 -0.53
N SER A 35 34.86 0.82 -0.07
CA SER A 35 34.23 1.30 1.18
C SER A 35 33.77 0.28 2.23
N ASP A 36 33.71 -1.02 1.96
CA ASP A 36 33.26 -1.99 2.97
C ASP A 36 33.92 -3.38 2.91
N PHE A 37 33.94 -4.04 4.07
CA PHE A 37 34.58 -5.33 4.31
C PHE A 37 34.05 -6.45 3.41
N GLU A 38 32.74 -6.46 3.16
CA GLU A 38 32.07 -7.54 2.42
C GLU A 38 32.42 -7.47 0.93
N SER A 39 32.46 -6.27 0.36
CA SER A 39 32.90 -6.04 -1.02
C SER A 39 34.38 -6.42 -1.20
N ALA A 40 35.22 -6.14 -0.19
CA ALA A 40 36.62 -6.54 -0.21
C ALA A 40 36.80 -8.07 -0.19
N VAL A 41 35.99 -8.80 0.58
CA VAL A 41 35.99 -10.28 0.62
C VAL A 41 35.58 -10.86 -0.74
N LEU A 42 34.55 -10.32 -1.38
CA LEU A 42 34.12 -10.77 -2.71
C LEU A 42 35.17 -10.51 -3.79
N SER A 43 35.92 -9.41 -3.69
CA SER A 43 36.90 -8.98 -4.70
C SER A 43 38.13 -9.88 -4.85
N VAL A 44 38.42 -10.73 -3.86
CA VAL A 44 39.68 -11.48 -3.77
C VAL A 44 39.53 -12.97 -4.05
N THR A 45 38.36 -13.37 -4.56
CA THR A 45 38.08 -14.75 -4.95
C THR A 45 38.69 -15.08 -6.32
N ARG A 46 39.50 -16.15 -6.40
CA ARG A 46 40.00 -16.68 -7.69
C ARG A 46 38.95 -17.50 -8.46
N VAL A 47 37.83 -17.80 -7.80
CA VAL A 47 36.68 -18.48 -8.41
C VAL A 47 35.77 -17.38 -8.94
N ILE A 48 35.89 -17.09 -10.24
CA ILE A 48 35.24 -15.97 -10.95
C ILE A 48 33.70 -15.96 -10.79
N ASP A 49 33.08 -17.02 -10.25
CA ASP A 49 31.62 -17.18 -10.12
C ASP A 49 31.07 -17.35 -8.69
N SER A 50 31.87 -17.22 -7.62
CA SER A 50 31.32 -17.42 -6.26
C SER A 50 30.89 -16.11 -5.59
N ASN A 51 29.61 -15.77 -5.69
CA ASN A 51 28.96 -14.65 -5.00
C ASN A 51 28.81 -14.84 -3.47
N ILE A 52 29.58 -15.75 -2.86
CA ILE A 52 29.43 -16.16 -1.45
C ILE A 52 30.36 -15.34 -0.57
N PHE A 53 29.79 -14.53 0.32
CA PHE A 53 30.56 -13.66 1.24
C PHE A 53 30.52 -14.13 2.70
N HIS A 54 29.57 -14.99 3.07
CA HIS A 54 29.39 -15.44 4.45
C HIS A 54 28.82 -16.85 4.54
N VAL A 55 29.03 -17.51 5.68
CA VAL A 55 28.56 -18.88 5.93
C VAL A 55 28.14 -19.07 7.39
N ALA A 56 27.09 -19.86 7.61
CA ALA A 56 26.60 -20.24 8.93
C ALA A 56 26.30 -21.74 9.02
N LEU A 57 26.27 -22.28 10.24
CA LEU A 57 25.93 -23.66 10.52
C LEU A 57 24.55 -23.76 11.19
N VAL A 58 23.65 -24.59 10.67
CA VAL A 58 22.35 -24.85 11.30
C VAL A 58 22.55 -25.70 12.55
N CYS A 59 21.96 -25.27 13.67
CA CYS A 59 22.19 -25.92 14.97
C CYS A 59 20.94 -26.51 15.61
N ASP A 60 19.75 -25.99 15.31
CA ASP A 60 18.49 -26.59 15.76
C ASP A 60 17.35 -26.28 14.77
N ASN A 61 16.43 -27.24 14.64
CA ASN A 61 15.18 -27.11 13.89
C ASN A 61 13.95 -27.45 14.74
N ARG A 62 14.09 -27.57 16.07
CA ARG A 62 13.01 -27.86 17.01
C ARG A 62 12.47 -26.59 17.64
N GLU A 63 11.15 -26.58 17.80
CA GLU A 63 10.37 -25.53 18.46
C GLU A 63 10.93 -25.21 19.86
N SER A 64 11.74 -24.16 19.99
CA SER A 64 12.09 -23.62 21.31
C SER A 64 11.01 -22.61 21.72
N SER A 65 10.04 -23.09 22.49
CA SER A 65 9.15 -22.26 23.30
C SER A 65 9.95 -21.58 24.42
N SER A 66 10.48 -20.39 24.16
CA SER A 66 10.87 -19.47 25.24
C SER A 66 10.10 -18.17 25.04
N LEU A 67 9.27 -17.82 26.03
CA LEU A 67 8.24 -16.78 26.02
C LEU A 67 8.75 -15.32 25.91
N ASP A 68 10.03 -15.07 25.64
CA ASP A 68 10.65 -13.73 25.70
C ASP A 68 11.31 -13.24 24.39
N SER A 69 11.15 -13.92 23.25
CA SER A 69 11.65 -13.42 21.95
C SER A 69 10.53 -13.04 20.99
N THR A 70 10.51 -11.79 20.54
CA THR A 70 9.59 -11.27 19.49
C THR A 70 9.82 -11.86 18.10
N ASP A 71 10.84 -12.71 17.95
CA ASP A 71 11.11 -13.50 16.75
C ASP A 71 10.60 -14.93 17.00
N GLY A 72 9.52 -15.33 16.33
CA GLY A 72 8.85 -16.62 16.52
C GLY A 72 9.74 -17.85 16.27
N ALA A 73 9.24 -19.03 16.68
CA ALA A 73 9.91 -20.32 16.55
C ALA A 73 10.47 -20.53 15.14
N GLY A 74 11.77 -20.86 14.99
CA GLY A 74 12.33 -21.18 13.69
C GLY A 74 13.77 -21.68 13.64
N THR A 75 14.24 -22.02 12.42
CA THR A 75 15.60 -22.54 12.18
C THR A 75 16.67 -21.64 12.79
N THR A 76 17.50 -22.19 13.68
CA THR A 76 18.57 -21.46 14.37
C THR A 76 19.92 -21.75 13.73
N VAL A 77 20.72 -20.69 13.53
CA VAL A 77 22.08 -20.78 12.97
C VAL A 77 23.12 -20.26 13.95
N VAL A 78 24.34 -20.74 13.79
CA VAL A 78 25.54 -20.24 14.48
C VAL A 78 26.56 -19.79 13.45
N HIS A 79 27.11 -18.59 13.64
CA HIS A 79 28.10 -17.99 12.75
C HIS A 79 28.95 -16.96 13.47
N ALA A 80 30.10 -16.62 12.89
CA ALA A 80 30.99 -15.58 13.40
C ALA A 80 30.81 -14.27 12.62
N VAL A 81 30.47 -13.17 13.30
CA VAL A 81 30.24 -11.85 12.70
C VAL A 81 31.21 -10.80 13.27
N PRO A 82 31.69 -9.82 12.45
CA PRO A 82 32.69 -8.85 12.89
C PRO A 82 32.35 -8.08 14.18
N ALA A 83 31.08 -7.72 14.36
CA ALA A 83 30.62 -6.89 15.48
C ALA A 83 30.51 -7.64 16.82
N SER A 84 30.39 -8.97 16.80
CA SER A 84 29.97 -9.73 18.00
C SER A 84 30.64 -11.10 18.15
N GLY A 85 31.57 -11.47 17.27
CA GLY A 85 32.19 -12.78 17.30
C GLY A 85 31.20 -13.89 16.97
N VAL A 86 31.33 -15.05 17.62
CA VAL A 86 30.44 -16.19 17.40
C VAL A 86 29.10 -15.99 18.12
N VAL A 87 28.03 -15.91 17.34
CA VAL A 87 26.66 -15.71 17.82
C VAL A 87 25.74 -16.83 17.35
N SER A 88 24.64 -17.03 18.08
CA SER A 88 23.53 -17.89 17.70
C SER A 88 22.27 -17.04 17.61
N GLU A 89 21.56 -17.14 16.49
CA GLU A 89 20.34 -16.38 16.23
C GLU A 89 19.45 -17.12 15.23
N SER A 90 18.20 -16.66 15.07
CA SER A 90 17.32 -17.20 14.04
C SER A 90 17.88 -16.92 12.64
N LEU A 91 17.68 -17.85 11.70
CA LEU A 91 18.07 -17.65 10.30
C LEU A 91 17.45 -16.37 9.72
N ALA A 92 16.21 -16.04 10.12
CA ALA A 92 15.55 -14.80 9.76
C ALA A 92 16.32 -13.55 10.25
N SER A 93 16.79 -13.56 11.50
CA SER A 93 17.62 -12.46 12.04
C SER A 93 18.95 -12.36 11.30
N ALA A 94 19.62 -13.49 11.03
CA ALA A 94 20.86 -13.51 10.25
C ALA A 94 20.67 -12.94 8.83
N VAL A 95 19.60 -13.34 8.12
CA VAL A 95 19.26 -12.80 6.79
C VAL A 95 18.98 -11.30 6.85
N ARG A 96 18.25 -10.81 7.87
CA ARG A 96 17.99 -9.37 8.03
C ARG A 96 19.28 -8.57 8.27
N LYS A 97 20.18 -9.07 9.12
CA LYS A 97 21.42 -8.37 9.50
C LYS A 97 22.46 -8.38 8.38
N LEU A 98 22.63 -9.53 7.72
CA LEU A 98 23.62 -9.71 6.65
C LEU A 98 23.12 -9.23 5.29
N ALA A 99 21.81 -9.04 5.13
CA ALA A 99 21.17 -8.59 3.88
C ALA A 99 21.72 -9.28 2.61
N PRO A 100 21.74 -10.63 2.54
CA PRO A 100 22.14 -11.34 1.33
C PRO A 100 21.13 -11.10 0.20
N ASP A 101 21.52 -11.36 -1.05
CA ASP A 101 20.59 -11.41 -2.19
C ASP A 101 19.96 -12.81 -2.36
N ALA A 102 20.65 -13.86 -1.91
CA ALA A 102 20.10 -15.21 -1.81
C ALA A 102 20.78 -15.99 -0.68
N ILE A 103 20.14 -17.06 -0.21
CA ILE A 103 20.80 -18.08 0.61
C ILE A 103 20.76 -19.42 -0.11
N GLU A 104 21.83 -20.19 0.05
CA GLU A 104 21.91 -21.58 -0.40
C GLU A 104 22.13 -22.47 0.83
N ILE A 105 21.31 -23.50 0.97
CA ILE A 105 21.43 -24.48 2.05
C ILE A 105 21.98 -25.76 1.46
N CYS A 106 23.10 -26.23 1.97
CA CYS A 106 23.73 -27.48 1.58
C CYS A 106 23.78 -28.45 2.75
N SER A 107 23.62 -29.74 2.44
CA SER A 107 24.03 -30.80 3.36
C SER A 107 25.38 -31.35 2.97
N ILE A 108 26.14 -31.78 3.97
CA ILE A 108 27.28 -32.67 3.73
C ILE A 108 26.74 -34.07 3.41
N ALA A 109 27.37 -34.74 2.44
CA ALA A 109 26.98 -36.04 1.89
C ALA A 109 26.65 -37.08 2.98
N LYS A 110 25.62 -37.91 2.73
CA LYS A 110 25.17 -38.96 3.68
C LYS A 110 26.26 -39.96 4.07
N SER A 111 27.29 -40.14 3.24
CA SER A 111 28.46 -40.97 3.54
C SER A 111 29.26 -40.50 4.77
N VAL A 112 29.06 -39.26 5.22
CA VAL A 112 29.71 -38.65 6.38
C VAL A 112 28.97 -38.93 7.71
N GLY A 113 27.70 -39.38 7.64
CA GLY A 113 26.90 -39.84 8.78
C GLY A 113 26.21 -38.72 9.59
N ASP A 114 24.96 -38.94 9.99
CA ASP A 114 24.13 -37.93 10.69
C ASP A 114 24.70 -37.50 12.05
N ARG A 115 25.42 -38.40 12.75
CA ARG A 115 26.09 -38.08 14.03
C ARG A 115 27.16 -36.99 13.89
N ALA A 116 27.82 -36.90 12.75
CA ALA A 116 28.85 -35.89 12.52
C ALA A 116 28.23 -34.51 12.26
N ALA A 117 27.09 -34.44 11.59
CA ALA A 117 26.34 -33.21 11.38
C ALA A 117 25.83 -32.64 12.72
N ASP A 118 25.27 -33.49 13.58
CA ASP A 118 24.85 -33.12 14.93
C ASP A 118 26.04 -32.72 15.82
N GLY A 119 27.16 -33.46 15.72
CA GLY A 119 28.40 -33.15 16.45
C GLY A 119 29.01 -31.80 16.05
N ALA A 120 29.02 -31.48 14.75
CA ALA A 120 29.48 -30.20 14.25
C ALA A 120 28.60 -29.04 14.74
N ALA A 121 27.27 -29.20 14.68
CA ALA A 121 26.31 -28.25 15.22
C ALA A 121 26.52 -27.98 16.73
N ALA A 122 26.64 -29.05 17.52
CA ALA A 122 26.87 -28.96 18.95
C ALA A 122 28.21 -28.28 19.28
N TRP A 123 29.27 -28.60 18.55
CA TRP A 123 30.57 -27.97 18.73
C TRP A 123 30.54 -26.48 18.41
N ALA A 124 29.88 -26.08 17.31
CA ALA A 124 29.76 -24.67 16.93
C ALA A 124 28.99 -23.86 17.98
N LEU A 125 27.91 -24.42 18.53
CA LEU A 125 27.15 -23.79 19.62
C LEU A 125 28.02 -23.53 20.86
N GLN A 126 28.95 -24.43 21.19
CA GLN A 126 29.88 -24.24 22.32
C GLN A 126 30.88 -23.09 22.09
N GLN A 127 31.05 -22.62 20.85
CA GLN A 127 31.93 -21.50 20.53
C GLN A 127 31.28 -20.13 20.73
N ARG A 128 30.00 -20.07 21.11
CA ARG A 128 29.30 -18.80 21.37
C ARG A 128 30.09 -17.89 22.32
N GLY A 129 30.26 -16.63 21.94
CA GLY A 129 31.03 -15.65 22.69
C GLY A 129 32.53 -15.65 22.40
N ALA A 130 33.05 -16.59 21.59
CA ALA A 130 34.40 -16.48 21.04
C ALA A 130 34.50 -15.23 20.15
N ALA A 131 35.69 -14.62 20.08
CA ALA A 131 35.90 -13.39 19.33
C ALA A 131 35.80 -13.61 17.81
N TYR A 132 35.69 -12.52 17.05
CA TYR A 132 35.82 -12.57 15.61
C TYR A 132 37.30 -12.60 15.22
N ASN A 133 37.69 -13.49 14.31
CA ASN A 133 39.06 -13.55 13.81
C ASN A 133 39.30 -12.40 12.82
N ASP A 134 39.83 -11.28 13.32
CA ASP A 134 40.07 -10.05 12.59
C ASP A 134 41.40 -10.02 11.82
N ILE A 135 42.21 -11.08 11.91
CA ILE A 135 43.49 -11.22 11.20
C ILE A 135 43.53 -12.46 10.31
N PHE A 136 42.41 -13.19 10.20
CA PHE A 136 42.27 -14.43 9.44
C PHE A 136 43.33 -15.50 9.77
N SER A 137 43.82 -15.52 11.02
CA SER A 137 44.86 -16.46 11.46
C SER A 137 44.39 -17.92 11.31
N PRO A 138 45.22 -18.84 10.77
CA PRO A 138 44.86 -20.26 10.66
C PRO A 138 44.68 -20.95 12.02
N ASP A 139 45.24 -20.38 13.09
CA ASP A 139 45.18 -20.94 14.44
C ASP A 139 43.92 -20.53 15.21
N CYS A 140 42.94 -19.91 14.53
CA CYS A 140 41.68 -19.43 15.13
C CYS A 140 41.93 -18.48 16.32
N ARG A 141 42.77 -17.47 16.09
CA ARG A 141 43.15 -16.44 17.06
C ARG A 141 42.99 -15.05 16.46
N ASP A 142 42.48 -14.11 17.24
CA ASP A 142 42.38 -12.70 16.84
C ASP A 142 43.71 -11.94 17.06
N SER A 143 43.72 -10.65 16.69
CA SER A 143 44.85 -9.73 16.90
C SER A 143 45.33 -9.62 18.35
N LYS A 144 44.49 -10.00 19.33
CA LYS A 144 44.75 -9.96 20.77
C LYS A 144 45.06 -11.35 21.35
N ASP A 145 45.37 -12.32 20.50
CA ASP A 145 45.68 -13.70 20.88
C ASP A 145 44.53 -14.41 21.64
N ARG A 146 43.28 -13.98 21.42
CA ARG A 146 42.09 -14.64 21.98
C ARG A 146 41.57 -15.67 21.00
N ARG A 147 40.92 -16.72 21.53
CA ARG A 147 40.19 -17.69 20.70
C ARG A 147 39.15 -16.97 19.87
N ALA A 148 39.24 -17.12 18.55
CA ALA A 148 38.44 -16.37 17.60
C ALA A 148 38.17 -17.15 16.32
N PHE A 149 37.08 -16.84 15.64
CA PHE A 149 36.73 -17.52 14.39
C PHE A 149 36.32 -16.52 13.31
N TYR A 150 36.76 -16.80 12.09
CA TYR A 150 36.08 -16.30 10.89
C TYR A 150 34.94 -17.27 10.53
N CYS A 151 33.91 -16.80 9.82
CA CYS A 151 32.67 -17.57 9.62
C CYS A 151 32.91 -18.94 9.00
N CYS A 152 33.82 -19.04 8.03
CA CYS A 152 34.17 -20.31 7.40
C CYS A 152 35.12 -21.19 8.25
N GLN A 153 36.02 -20.59 9.04
CA GLN A 153 36.86 -21.35 9.97
C GLN A 153 36.04 -22.03 11.05
N LEU A 154 34.98 -21.37 11.52
CA LEU A 154 34.04 -21.94 12.48
C LEU A 154 33.41 -23.23 11.93
N VAL A 155 32.94 -23.20 10.68
CA VAL A 155 32.29 -24.34 10.01
C VAL A 155 33.31 -25.46 9.73
N ASP A 156 34.49 -25.12 9.22
CA ASP A 156 35.55 -26.10 8.94
C ASP A 156 36.04 -26.79 10.21
N HIS A 157 36.29 -26.04 11.29
CA HIS A 157 36.69 -26.62 12.58
C HIS A 157 35.58 -27.46 13.23
N ALA A 158 34.32 -27.05 13.10
CA ALA A 158 33.19 -27.82 13.61
C ALA A 158 33.15 -29.22 12.99
N TYR A 159 33.27 -29.29 11.67
CA TYR A 159 33.26 -30.57 10.96
C TYR A 159 34.54 -31.38 11.14
N ARG A 160 35.71 -30.72 11.17
CA ARG A 160 36.98 -31.41 11.48
C ARG A 160 36.96 -32.04 12.86
N THR A 161 36.38 -31.37 13.85
CA THR A 161 36.26 -31.90 15.21
C THR A 161 35.27 -33.06 15.27
N ALA A 162 34.17 -32.97 14.52
CA ALA A 162 33.15 -34.02 14.50
C ALA A 162 33.57 -35.30 13.75
N LEU A 163 34.50 -35.20 12.80
CA LEU A 163 34.90 -36.30 11.91
C LEU A 163 36.34 -36.78 12.08
N GLU A 164 37.15 -36.07 12.84
CA GLU A 164 38.60 -36.29 12.96
C GLU A 164 39.37 -36.23 11.61
N GLU A 165 38.74 -35.71 10.55
CA GLU A 165 39.28 -35.61 9.19
C GLU A 165 39.07 -34.23 8.56
N LYS A 166 39.89 -33.89 7.55
CA LYS A 166 39.74 -32.65 6.77
C LYS A 166 38.89 -32.90 5.53
N ILE A 167 37.65 -32.41 5.55
CA ILE A 167 36.67 -32.61 4.47
C ILE A 167 36.50 -31.41 3.52
N PHE A 168 37.00 -30.24 3.90
CA PHE A 168 37.00 -29.06 3.05
C PHE A 168 38.39 -28.85 2.42
N PRO A 169 38.45 -28.36 1.16
CA PRO A 169 39.72 -28.10 0.50
C PRO A 169 40.60 -27.12 1.27
N LYS A 170 41.92 -27.33 1.22
CA LYS A 170 42.88 -26.34 1.72
C LYS A 170 42.74 -25.05 0.90
N HIS A 171 42.87 -23.90 1.57
CA HIS A 171 42.86 -22.60 0.94
C HIS A 171 44.05 -21.76 1.41
N GLU A 172 44.65 -21.04 0.46
CA GLU A 172 45.62 -19.97 0.74
C GLU A 172 44.88 -18.65 0.62
N LEU A 173 45.04 -17.79 1.63
CA LEU A 173 44.43 -16.47 1.65
C LEU A 173 44.89 -15.66 0.44
N ASN A 174 43.93 -15.12 -0.28
CA ASN A 174 44.18 -14.19 -1.38
C ASN A 174 43.54 -12.85 -1.03
N PHE A 175 44.30 -11.79 -1.17
CA PHE A 175 43.89 -10.39 -1.00
C PHE A 175 44.10 -9.57 -2.28
N LEU A 176 44.54 -10.24 -3.36
CA LEU A 176 44.69 -9.66 -4.69
C LEU A 176 43.34 -9.69 -5.43
N ASP A 177 43.05 -8.62 -6.16
CA ASP A 177 41.90 -8.52 -7.05
C ASP A 177 42.04 -9.38 -8.32
N SER A 178 41.05 -9.30 -9.21
CA SER A 178 41.00 -10.08 -10.46
C SER A 178 42.11 -9.78 -11.47
N ILE A 179 42.82 -8.66 -11.31
CA ILE A 179 43.98 -8.29 -12.14
C ILE A 179 45.31 -8.46 -11.39
N GLY A 180 45.30 -9.07 -10.20
CA GLY A 180 46.48 -9.42 -9.43
C GLY A 180 47.04 -8.29 -8.56
N THR A 181 46.28 -7.21 -8.33
CA THR A 181 46.69 -6.07 -7.51
C THR A 181 46.13 -6.18 -6.10
N LEU A 182 46.93 -5.82 -5.08
CA LEU A 182 46.45 -5.79 -3.69
C LEU A 182 45.36 -4.72 -3.55
N ASN A 183 44.16 -5.13 -3.15
CA ASN A 183 43.06 -4.19 -2.91
C ASN A 183 43.43 -3.26 -1.74
N SER A 184 43.37 -1.93 -1.97
CA SER A 184 43.75 -0.91 -0.99
C SER A 184 42.99 -1.03 0.33
N TYR A 185 41.74 -1.54 0.30
CA TYR A 185 40.98 -1.83 1.51
C TYR A 185 41.73 -2.75 2.48
N TRP A 186 42.39 -3.80 1.97
CA TRP A 186 43.09 -4.75 2.82
C TRP A 186 44.36 -4.16 3.40
N SER A 187 45.06 -3.31 2.66
CA SER A 187 46.20 -2.55 3.20
C SER A 187 45.78 -1.74 4.42
N ASP A 188 44.73 -0.91 4.29
CA ASP A 188 44.22 -0.08 5.37
C ASP A 188 43.68 -0.93 6.55
N TYR A 189 42.99 -2.03 6.23
CA TYR A 189 42.40 -2.93 7.23
C TYR A 189 43.45 -3.56 8.15
N PHE A 190 44.57 -4.02 7.59
CA PHE A 190 45.64 -4.65 8.37
C PHE A 190 46.59 -3.63 9.01
N GLU A 191 46.79 -2.46 8.39
CA GLU A 191 47.62 -1.38 8.95
C GLU A 191 47.06 -0.86 10.28
N VAL A 192 45.75 -0.60 10.36
CA VAL A 192 45.09 -0.16 11.60
C VAL A 192 45.21 -1.19 12.74
N ARG A 193 45.57 -2.43 12.42
CA ARG A 193 45.73 -3.54 13.36
C ARG A 193 47.19 -3.86 13.68
N ASP A 194 48.14 -3.08 13.17
CA ASP A 194 49.58 -3.33 13.32
C ASP A 194 50.00 -4.74 12.82
N ARG A 195 49.51 -5.07 11.62
CA ARG A 195 49.70 -6.37 10.97
C ARG A 195 49.99 -6.20 9.48
N ILE A 196 50.68 -7.21 8.93
CA ILE A 196 50.91 -7.34 7.49
C ILE A 196 49.76 -8.16 6.90
N VAL A 197 49.32 -7.81 5.68
CA VAL A 197 48.33 -8.59 4.94
C VAL A 197 48.84 -10.03 4.76
N PRO A 198 48.12 -11.06 5.26
CA PRO A 198 48.57 -12.46 5.25
C PRO A 198 48.36 -13.13 3.89
N GLN A 199 48.83 -12.49 2.82
CA GLN A 199 48.75 -12.98 1.44
C GLN A 199 49.50 -14.31 1.29
N GLY A 200 48.84 -15.34 0.77
CA GLY A 200 49.41 -16.66 0.52
C GLY A 200 49.58 -17.54 1.77
N LEU A 201 49.17 -17.06 2.96
CA LEU A 201 49.17 -17.89 4.16
C LEU A 201 47.98 -18.87 4.17
N PRO A 202 48.08 -20.00 4.90
CA PRO A 202 46.95 -20.88 5.10
C PRO A 202 45.76 -20.13 5.71
N GLY A 203 44.57 -20.31 5.15
CA GLY A 203 43.35 -19.73 5.67
C GLY A 203 42.10 -20.38 5.09
N SER A 204 40.98 -19.68 5.13
CA SER A 204 39.71 -20.21 4.63
C SER A 204 38.84 -19.09 4.08
N HIS A 205 38.14 -19.38 2.97
CA HIS A 205 37.21 -18.46 2.34
C HIS A 205 35.85 -19.16 2.16
N PRO A 206 34.70 -18.50 2.41
CA PRO A 206 33.38 -19.13 2.32
C PRO A 206 33.12 -19.90 1.02
N SER A 207 33.57 -19.37 -0.11
CA SER A 207 33.42 -20.04 -1.42
C SER A 207 34.21 -21.33 -1.59
N ILE A 208 35.35 -21.48 -0.90
CA ILE A 208 36.15 -22.70 -0.96
C ILE A 208 35.53 -23.82 -0.12
N LEU A 209 34.84 -23.47 0.98
CA LEU A 209 34.03 -24.45 1.69
C LEU A 209 32.94 -25.00 0.77
N ARG A 210 32.32 -24.14 -0.05
CA ARG A 210 31.26 -24.53 -0.99
C ARG A 210 31.75 -25.46 -2.10
N SER A 211 33.02 -25.36 -2.53
CA SER A 211 33.58 -26.16 -3.63
C SER A 211 33.91 -27.62 -3.25
N SER A 212 33.76 -28.00 -1.98
CA SER A 212 33.86 -29.41 -1.58
C SER A 212 32.84 -30.27 -2.33
N SER A 213 33.31 -31.40 -2.87
CA SER A 213 32.46 -32.40 -3.54
C SER A 213 31.46 -33.08 -2.59
N LEU A 214 31.64 -32.89 -1.29
CA LEU A 214 30.74 -33.43 -0.26
C LEU A 214 29.51 -32.53 -0.03
N ASN A 215 29.49 -31.30 -0.55
CA ASN A 215 28.31 -30.44 -0.45
C ASN A 215 27.26 -30.84 -1.48
N SER A 216 26.05 -31.15 -1.01
CA SER A 216 24.87 -31.35 -1.83
C SER A 216 23.88 -30.22 -1.56
N THR A 217 23.60 -29.41 -2.58
CA THR A 217 22.62 -28.32 -2.50
C THR A 217 21.23 -28.90 -2.22
N LYS A 218 20.62 -28.48 -1.11
CA LYS A 218 19.23 -28.82 -0.77
C LYS A 218 18.26 -27.77 -1.28
N SER A 219 18.62 -26.50 -1.12
CA SER A 219 17.73 -25.39 -1.44
C SER A 219 18.51 -24.17 -1.84
N TYR A 220 17.97 -23.43 -2.80
CA TYR A 220 18.42 -22.11 -3.20
C TYR A 220 17.24 -21.16 -3.08
N VAL A 221 17.34 -20.15 -2.21
CA VAL A 221 16.23 -19.26 -1.88
C VAL A 221 16.64 -17.81 -2.16
N PRO A 222 16.08 -17.16 -3.22
CA PRO A 222 16.24 -15.74 -3.44
C PRO A 222 15.67 -14.94 -2.26
N VAL A 223 16.41 -13.96 -1.74
CA VAL A 223 16.00 -13.16 -0.57
C VAL A 223 14.83 -12.24 -0.88
N GLU A 224 14.56 -11.96 -2.14
CA GLU A 224 13.34 -11.28 -2.59
C GLU A 224 12.05 -12.03 -2.17
N LYS A 225 12.12 -13.35 -1.96
CA LYS A 225 11.04 -14.16 -1.37
C LYS A 225 11.05 -14.20 0.17
N MET A 226 12.03 -13.55 0.81
CA MET A 226 12.27 -13.52 2.26
C MET A 226 12.26 -12.11 2.87
N ARG A 227 12.18 -11.04 2.06
CA ARG A 227 11.97 -9.69 2.57
C ARG A 227 10.55 -9.58 3.11
N THR A 228 10.40 -9.09 4.34
CA THR A 228 9.13 -8.58 4.84
C THR A 228 9.03 -7.12 4.40
N PHE A 229 7.90 -6.70 3.86
CA PHE A 229 7.69 -5.29 3.59
C PHE A 229 7.77 -4.50 4.91
N ALA A 230 8.37 -3.32 4.85
CA ALA A 230 8.41 -2.41 5.97
C ALA A 230 8.26 -0.98 5.45
N VAL A 231 7.46 -0.19 6.15
CA VAL A 231 7.36 1.24 5.85
C VAL A 231 8.73 1.89 6.15
N PRO A 232 9.33 2.63 5.20
CA PRO A 232 10.61 3.30 5.43
C PRO A 232 10.54 4.21 6.66
N ARG A 233 11.52 4.11 7.57
CA ARG A 233 11.55 4.95 8.78
C ARG A 233 11.60 6.44 8.47
N ASN A 234 12.21 6.79 7.34
CA ASN A 234 12.34 8.16 6.86
C ASN A 234 11.30 8.52 5.78
N ILE A 235 10.10 7.90 5.82
CA ILE A 235 9.03 8.15 4.83
C ILE A 235 8.69 9.65 4.69
N LEU A 236 8.82 10.42 5.78
CA LEU A 236 8.51 11.85 5.82
C LEU A 236 9.56 12.77 5.18
N GLU A 237 10.78 12.29 4.91
CA GLU A 237 11.84 13.11 4.29
C GLU A 237 11.57 13.39 2.80
N THR A 238 10.93 12.44 2.11
CA THR A 238 10.63 12.51 0.68
C THR A 238 9.29 11.87 0.39
N LEU A 239 8.36 12.65 -0.15
CA LEU A 239 6.99 12.22 -0.40
C LEU A 239 6.63 12.08 -1.89
N HIS A 240 7.54 12.44 -2.80
CA HIS A 240 7.37 12.09 -4.21
C HIS A 240 7.89 10.66 -4.43
N PHE A 241 7.20 9.87 -5.25
CA PHE A 241 7.62 8.52 -5.65
C PHE A 241 7.56 8.40 -7.17
N VAL A 242 8.70 8.26 -7.83
CA VAL A 242 8.83 8.29 -9.28
C VAL A 242 9.78 7.19 -9.72
N GLY A 243 9.39 6.40 -10.72
CA GLY A 243 10.27 5.38 -11.30
C GLY A 243 10.78 4.37 -10.28
N GLY A 244 9.96 4.01 -9.29
CA GLY A 244 10.34 3.04 -8.26
C GLY A 244 11.18 3.61 -7.11
N SER A 245 11.33 4.92 -6.99
CA SER A 245 12.13 5.51 -5.91
C SER A 245 11.50 6.77 -5.35
N ARG A 246 11.74 7.05 -4.07
CA ARG A 246 11.38 8.34 -3.49
C ARG A 246 12.38 9.38 -3.93
N ILE A 247 11.88 10.55 -4.34
CA ILE A 247 12.70 11.65 -4.83
C ILE A 247 12.39 12.95 -4.08
N SER A 248 13.37 13.83 -4.04
CA SER A 248 13.18 15.22 -3.63
C SER A 248 12.97 16.07 -4.87
N VAL A 249 11.93 16.90 -4.86
CA VAL A 249 11.76 17.97 -5.85
C VAL A 249 12.31 19.25 -5.22
N ALA A 250 13.30 19.89 -5.86
CA ALA A 250 13.98 21.06 -5.30
C ALA A 250 13.27 22.40 -5.58
N THR A 251 12.43 22.46 -6.60
CA THR A 251 11.68 23.65 -7.04
C THR A 251 10.20 23.56 -6.67
N GLY A 252 9.42 24.61 -6.93
CA GLY A 252 7.99 24.67 -6.63
C GLY A 252 7.64 25.26 -5.26
N SER A 253 6.35 25.54 -5.06
CA SER A 253 5.85 26.08 -3.80
C SER A 253 5.94 25.04 -2.69
N LYS A 254 6.35 25.48 -1.49
CA LYS A 254 6.34 24.67 -0.28
C LYS A 254 4.94 24.65 0.35
N PHE A 255 4.52 23.49 0.81
CA PHE A 255 3.37 23.33 1.67
C PHE A 255 3.70 22.47 2.89
N LYS A 256 2.96 22.67 3.97
CA LYS A 256 3.11 21.95 5.24
C LYS A 256 2.09 20.82 5.30
N VAL A 257 2.53 19.67 5.78
CA VAL A 257 1.68 18.53 6.13
C VAL A 257 1.52 18.53 7.64
N PHE A 258 0.28 18.56 8.14
CA PHE A 258 -0.01 18.61 9.56
C PHE A 258 -0.50 17.25 10.06
N GLU A 259 -0.26 16.94 11.34
CA GLU A 259 -0.89 15.83 12.05
C GLU A 259 -2.17 16.37 12.72
N PRO A 260 -3.39 16.05 12.22
CA PRO A 260 -4.62 16.68 12.71
C PRO A 260 -4.90 16.42 14.20
N ARG A 261 -4.41 15.28 14.70
CA ARG A 261 -4.54 14.84 16.10
C ARG A 261 -3.98 15.85 17.10
N ASN A 262 -2.87 16.51 16.79
CA ASN A 262 -2.17 17.40 17.72
C ASN A 262 -1.82 18.78 17.12
N GLY A 263 -2.12 19.00 15.85
CA GLY A 263 -1.83 20.25 15.13
C GLY A 263 -0.36 20.48 14.80
N GLY A 264 0.51 19.49 15.05
CA GLY A 264 1.94 19.55 14.74
C GLY A 264 2.21 19.41 13.25
N ILE A 265 3.38 19.87 12.80
CA ILE A 265 3.83 19.68 11.42
C ILE A 265 4.50 18.30 11.31
N LEU A 266 4.00 17.44 10.44
CA LEU A 266 4.61 16.15 10.11
C LEU A 266 5.85 16.34 9.25
N THR A 267 5.72 17.14 8.18
CA THR A 267 6.81 17.44 7.24
C THR A 267 6.46 18.64 6.35
N GLU A 268 7.42 19.08 5.56
CA GLU A 268 7.25 20.06 4.49
C GLU A 268 7.55 19.40 3.14
N CYS A 269 6.77 19.74 2.11
CA CYS A 269 6.96 19.19 0.78
C CYS A 269 6.88 20.29 -0.28
N ASN A 270 7.67 20.16 -1.34
CA ASN A 270 7.60 21.00 -2.52
C ASN A 270 6.59 20.44 -3.51
N SER A 271 5.75 21.32 -4.07
CA SER A 271 4.86 20.98 -5.17
C SER A 271 5.63 20.66 -6.45
N ALA A 272 5.28 19.58 -7.14
CA ALA A 272 5.76 19.32 -8.49
C ALA A 272 5.15 20.34 -9.47
N GLU A 273 5.95 20.89 -10.37
CA GLU A 273 5.51 21.84 -11.38
C GLU A 273 5.29 21.12 -12.73
N ALA A 274 4.81 21.84 -13.73
CA ALA A 274 4.53 21.27 -15.04
C ALA A 274 5.71 20.51 -15.68
N PRO A 275 6.97 20.98 -15.60
CA PRO A 275 8.11 20.24 -16.13
C PRO A 275 8.29 18.86 -15.48
N GLN A 276 8.15 18.76 -14.15
CA GLN A 276 8.25 17.46 -13.45
C GLN A 276 7.08 16.54 -13.81
N VAL A 277 5.85 17.07 -13.92
CA VAL A 277 4.70 16.27 -14.37
C VAL A 277 4.94 15.68 -15.76
N ASP A 278 5.45 16.47 -16.71
CA ASP A 278 5.75 16.00 -18.06
C ASP A 278 6.91 15.00 -18.09
N GLU A 279 7.95 15.17 -17.26
CA GLU A 279 9.06 14.22 -17.14
C GLU A 279 8.55 12.85 -16.64
N VAL A 280 7.75 12.86 -15.57
CA VAL A 280 7.14 11.64 -15.03
C VAL A 280 6.18 11.01 -16.03
N ALA A 281 5.42 11.80 -16.80
CA ALA A 281 4.54 11.28 -17.83
C ALA A 281 5.29 10.58 -18.98
N LYS A 282 6.47 11.08 -19.37
CA LYS A 282 7.34 10.39 -20.35
C LYS A 282 7.85 9.06 -19.80
N LEU A 283 8.28 9.04 -18.54
CA LEU A 283 8.74 7.82 -17.88
C LEU A 283 7.61 6.79 -17.78
N ALA A 284 6.43 7.23 -17.31
CA ALA A 284 5.24 6.40 -17.19
C ALA A 284 4.80 5.83 -18.54
N ARG A 285 4.83 6.65 -19.60
CA ARG A 285 4.52 6.21 -20.97
C ARG A 285 5.42 5.06 -21.40
N LYS A 286 6.73 5.21 -21.21
CA LYS A 286 7.72 4.20 -21.59
C LYS A 286 7.50 2.89 -20.82
N ALA A 287 7.30 2.96 -19.51
CA ALA A 287 7.03 1.77 -18.70
C ALA A 287 5.70 1.09 -19.09
N GLN A 288 4.70 1.89 -19.46
CA GLN A 288 3.36 1.41 -19.80
C GLN A 288 3.34 0.51 -21.04
N GLU A 289 4.22 0.71 -22.01
CA GLU A 289 4.31 -0.10 -23.22
C GLU A 289 4.51 -1.59 -22.89
N ASP A 290 5.48 -1.90 -22.03
CA ASP A 290 5.77 -3.28 -21.59
C ASP A 290 4.67 -3.82 -20.66
N TRP A 291 4.10 -2.97 -19.79
CA TRP A 291 3.03 -3.38 -18.87
C TRP A 291 1.71 -3.71 -19.57
N ALA A 292 1.39 -3.01 -20.65
CA ALA A 292 0.24 -3.31 -21.50
C ALA A 292 0.36 -4.70 -22.14
N MET A 293 1.58 -5.10 -22.49
CA MET A 293 1.89 -6.40 -23.10
C MET A 293 1.99 -7.54 -22.09
N THR A 294 2.16 -7.22 -20.80
CA THR A 294 2.15 -8.22 -19.72
C THR A 294 0.79 -8.94 -19.68
N PRO A 295 0.74 -10.28 -19.69
CA PRO A 295 -0.53 -11.02 -19.64
C PRO A 295 -1.40 -10.66 -18.43
N THR A 296 -2.72 -10.59 -18.60
CA THR A 296 -3.67 -10.19 -17.54
C THR A 296 -3.56 -11.07 -16.28
N ASN A 297 -3.29 -12.37 -16.44
CA ASN A 297 -3.08 -13.29 -15.32
C ASN A 297 -1.82 -12.99 -14.51
N GLU A 298 -0.76 -12.51 -15.15
CA GLU A 298 0.49 -12.10 -14.49
C GLU A 298 0.30 -10.77 -13.76
N ARG A 299 -0.34 -9.78 -14.40
CA ARG A 299 -0.76 -8.54 -13.71
C ARG A 299 -1.61 -8.88 -12.49
N GLY A 300 -2.58 -9.77 -12.65
CA GLY A 300 -3.44 -10.25 -11.58
C GLY A 300 -2.69 -10.93 -10.43
N ALA A 301 -1.66 -11.73 -10.72
CA ALA A 301 -0.84 -12.35 -9.68
C ALA A 301 -0.12 -11.30 -8.81
N ILE A 302 0.38 -10.22 -9.41
CA ILE A 302 0.97 -9.09 -8.67
C ILE A 302 -0.10 -8.42 -7.80
N LEU A 303 -1.30 -8.13 -8.32
CA LEU A 303 -2.36 -7.48 -7.54
C LEU A 303 -2.89 -8.34 -6.38
N ARG A 304 -2.95 -9.67 -6.54
CA ARG A 304 -3.24 -10.56 -5.40
C ARG A 304 -2.17 -10.46 -4.32
N ARG A 305 -0.90 -10.45 -4.70
CA ARG A 305 0.21 -10.26 -3.76
C ARG A 305 0.14 -8.91 -3.04
N VAL A 306 -0.29 -7.86 -3.73
CA VAL A 306 -0.54 -6.54 -3.10
C VAL A 306 -1.63 -6.65 -2.03
N SER A 307 -2.74 -7.33 -2.32
CA SER A 307 -3.81 -7.57 -1.35
C SER A 307 -3.29 -8.28 -0.10
N ASP A 308 -2.56 -9.39 -0.28
CA ASP A 308 -1.98 -10.16 0.82
C ASP A 308 -1.06 -9.29 1.69
N LEU A 309 -0.19 -8.49 1.07
CA LEU A 309 0.73 -7.60 1.77
C LEU A 309 0.01 -6.49 2.54
N ILE A 310 -1.07 -5.91 1.99
CA ILE A 310 -1.86 -4.91 2.71
C ILE A 310 -2.48 -5.53 3.96
N ARG A 311 -3.00 -6.76 3.87
CA ARG A 311 -3.57 -7.47 5.03
C ARG A 311 -2.52 -7.79 6.08
N GLU A 312 -1.32 -8.24 5.66
CA GLU A 312 -0.19 -8.50 6.56
C GLU A 312 0.26 -7.24 7.32
N HIS A 313 0.17 -6.08 6.68
CA HIS A 313 0.69 -4.81 7.21
C HIS A 313 -0.42 -3.82 7.59
N VAL A 314 -1.64 -4.30 7.83
CA VAL A 314 -2.82 -3.45 8.13
C VAL A 314 -2.53 -2.46 9.26
N GLU A 315 -1.96 -2.92 10.37
CA GLU A 315 -1.77 -2.08 11.56
C GLU A 315 -0.82 -0.91 11.28
N VAL A 316 0.33 -1.16 10.64
CA VAL A 316 1.30 -0.08 10.38
C VAL A 316 0.76 0.92 9.35
N ILE A 317 0.03 0.46 8.34
CA ILE A 317 -0.57 1.33 7.32
C ILE A 317 -1.71 2.17 7.94
N SER A 318 -2.60 1.56 8.71
CA SER A 318 -3.71 2.25 9.37
C SER A 318 -3.21 3.31 10.34
N ARG A 319 -2.13 3.04 11.10
CA ARG A 319 -1.54 4.05 11.97
C ARG A 319 -1.07 5.27 11.18
N TRP A 320 -0.46 5.09 10.02
CA TRP A 320 -0.09 6.22 9.15
C TRP A 320 -1.30 6.97 8.59
N GLU A 321 -2.34 6.25 8.18
CA GLU A 321 -3.60 6.87 7.76
C GLU A 321 -4.20 7.74 8.87
N VAL A 322 -4.18 7.27 10.13
CA VAL A 322 -4.62 8.05 11.30
C VAL A 322 -3.77 9.31 11.50
N ARG A 323 -2.44 9.21 11.41
CA ARG A 323 -1.55 10.39 11.59
C ARG A 323 -1.81 11.47 10.57
N ASP A 324 -2.05 11.06 9.33
CA ASP A 324 -2.15 11.96 8.18
C ASP A 324 -3.57 12.56 8.03
N ASN A 325 -4.61 11.83 8.46
CA ASN A 325 -6.01 12.23 8.26
C ASN A 325 -6.79 12.56 9.55
N GLY A 326 -6.42 11.95 10.68
CA GLY A 326 -7.07 12.19 11.98
C GLY A 326 -8.29 11.31 12.31
N LYS A 327 -8.75 10.43 11.41
CA LYS A 327 -9.83 9.46 11.70
C LYS A 327 -9.47 8.45 12.78
N PRO A 328 -10.45 7.87 13.51
CA PRO A 328 -10.21 6.80 14.47
C PRO A 328 -9.52 5.58 13.85
N ILE A 329 -8.67 4.92 14.64
CA ILE A 329 -7.87 3.76 14.19
C ILE A 329 -8.74 2.59 13.71
N ASN A 330 -9.92 2.38 14.31
CA ASN A 330 -10.84 1.32 13.88
C ASN A 330 -11.37 1.58 12.47
N GLU A 331 -11.65 2.84 12.12
CA GLU A 331 -12.08 3.21 10.77
C GLU A 331 -10.91 3.07 9.78
N ALA A 332 -9.71 3.53 10.16
CA ALA A 332 -8.51 3.37 9.34
C ALA A 332 -8.15 1.90 9.06
N ARG A 333 -8.40 0.98 10.00
CA ARG A 333 -8.23 -0.48 9.77
C ARG A 333 -9.20 -0.98 8.71
N SER A 334 -10.47 -0.59 8.81
CA SER A 334 -11.50 -0.94 7.81
C SER A 334 -11.16 -0.38 6.43
N ASP A 335 -10.68 0.87 6.35
CA ASP A 335 -10.29 1.49 5.07
C ASP A 335 -9.13 0.76 4.40
N VAL A 336 -8.10 0.38 5.17
CA VAL A 336 -6.94 -0.36 4.66
C VAL A 336 -7.33 -1.76 4.20
N LEU A 337 -8.19 -2.46 4.96
CA LEU A 337 -8.71 -3.77 4.54
C LEU A 337 -9.57 -3.67 3.28
N SER A 338 -10.40 -2.64 3.14
CA SER A 338 -11.15 -2.36 1.92
C SER A 338 -10.24 -2.13 0.70
N CYS A 339 -9.05 -1.56 0.90
CA CYS A 339 -8.04 -1.44 -0.15
C CYS A 339 -7.52 -2.82 -0.59
N ALA A 340 -7.25 -3.72 0.36
CA ALA A 340 -6.85 -5.09 0.05
C ALA A 340 -7.95 -5.83 -0.76
N ASP A 341 -9.21 -5.69 -0.36
CA ASP A 341 -10.35 -6.28 -1.08
C ASP A 341 -10.44 -5.73 -2.51
N THR A 342 -10.14 -4.45 -2.69
CA THR A 342 -10.16 -3.77 -4.00
C THR A 342 -9.07 -4.31 -4.94
N PHE A 343 -7.83 -4.47 -4.45
CA PHE A 343 -6.75 -5.08 -5.23
C PHE A 343 -7.04 -6.54 -5.57
N GLU A 344 -7.63 -7.28 -4.63
CA GLU A 344 -8.06 -8.66 -4.85
C GLU A 344 -9.12 -8.74 -5.96
N TYR A 345 -10.14 -7.89 -5.91
CA TYR A 345 -11.18 -7.81 -6.95
C TYR A 345 -10.59 -7.52 -8.33
N PHE A 346 -9.76 -6.49 -8.47
CA PHE A 346 -9.16 -6.13 -9.76
C PHE A 346 -8.06 -7.09 -10.23
N SER A 347 -7.62 -8.03 -9.38
CA SER A 347 -6.68 -9.08 -9.77
C SER A 347 -7.24 -10.10 -10.77
N ALA A 348 -8.57 -10.14 -10.91
CA ALA A 348 -9.29 -11.04 -11.81
C ALA A 348 -10.07 -10.25 -12.89
N VAL A 349 -9.53 -9.10 -13.30
CA VAL A 349 -10.17 -8.23 -14.29
C VAL A 349 -10.43 -8.98 -15.61
N ASP A 350 -11.67 -8.88 -16.11
CA ASP A 350 -12.06 -9.38 -17.42
C ASP A 350 -11.92 -8.27 -18.48
N LEU A 351 -11.01 -8.48 -19.43
CA LEU A 351 -10.73 -7.56 -20.53
C LEU A 351 -11.17 -8.14 -21.88
N SER A 352 -12.19 -9.00 -21.90
CA SER A 352 -12.70 -9.58 -23.13
C SER A 352 -13.25 -8.53 -24.11
N GLY A 353 -13.09 -8.83 -25.40
CA GLY A 353 -13.87 -8.22 -26.47
C GLY A 353 -15.08 -9.07 -26.84
N SER A 354 -15.72 -8.71 -27.95
CA SER A 354 -16.88 -9.39 -28.52
C SER A 354 -16.59 -9.80 -29.96
N TYR A 355 -17.16 -10.91 -30.41
CA TYR A 355 -17.15 -11.36 -31.80
C TYR A 355 -18.50 -11.08 -32.46
N PHE A 356 -18.48 -10.64 -33.71
CA PHE A 356 -19.65 -10.28 -34.50
C PHE A 356 -19.59 -10.97 -35.87
N PRO A 357 -20.49 -11.93 -36.17
CA PRO A 357 -20.64 -12.46 -37.51
C PRO A 357 -21.30 -11.40 -38.40
N LEU A 358 -20.68 -11.04 -39.52
CA LEU A 358 -21.18 -9.99 -40.43
C LEU A 358 -21.78 -10.53 -41.72
N SER A 359 -21.59 -11.81 -42.03
CA SER A 359 -22.23 -12.47 -43.17
C SER A 359 -22.44 -13.95 -42.86
N ASP A 360 -23.37 -14.56 -43.58
CA ASP A 360 -23.69 -16.00 -43.47
C ASP A 360 -22.59 -16.92 -44.03
N ARG A 361 -21.49 -16.35 -44.56
CA ARG A 361 -20.47 -17.08 -45.33
C ARG A 361 -19.08 -17.13 -44.68
N ASP A 362 -18.96 -16.84 -43.38
CA ASP A 362 -17.72 -16.79 -42.57
C ASP A 362 -16.57 -15.91 -43.13
N SER A 363 -16.78 -15.23 -44.26
CA SER A 363 -15.76 -14.47 -44.98
C SER A 363 -15.66 -13.02 -44.51
N ARG A 364 -16.68 -12.54 -43.78
CA ARG A 364 -16.68 -11.23 -43.13
C ARG A 364 -17.02 -11.40 -41.66
N LEU A 365 -16.10 -10.96 -40.82
CA LEU A 365 -16.27 -10.94 -39.38
C LEU A 365 -15.80 -9.60 -38.82
N ALA A 366 -16.32 -9.25 -37.65
CA ALA A 366 -15.72 -8.23 -36.81
C ALA A 366 -15.47 -8.77 -35.42
N TYR A 367 -14.46 -8.23 -34.76
CA TYR A 367 -14.26 -8.44 -33.34
C TYR A 367 -13.81 -7.15 -32.68
N THR A 368 -14.05 -7.03 -31.39
CA THR A 368 -13.52 -5.93 -30.59
C THR A 368 -12.35 -6.38 -29.72
N ARG A 369 -11.45 -5.45 -29.44
CA ARG A 369 -10.41 -5.59 -28.42
C ARG A 369 -10.60 -4.51 -27.38
N ARG A 370 -10.39 -4.87 -26.11
CA ARG A 370 -10.32 -3.91 -25.02
C ARG A 370 -8.85 -3.61 -24.74
N GLU A 371 -8.46 -2.35 -24.92
CA GLU A 371 -7.07 -1.91 -24.80
C GLU A 371 -6.94 -0.86 -23.68
N PRO A 372 -5.79 -0.78 -22.97
CA PRO A 372 -5.53 0.32 -22.05
C PRO A 372 -5.59 1.67 -22.77
N LEU A 373 -5.85 2.72 -22.00
CA LEU A 373 -5.83 4.10 -22.49
C LEU A 373 -4.40 4.63 -22.62
N GLY A 374 -3.51 4.22 -21.70
CA GLY A 374 -2.11 4.64 -21.67
C GLY A 374 -1.71 5.21 -20.32
N VAL A 375 -1.43 6.51 -20.24
CA VAL A 375 -1.05 7.20 -19.00
C VAL A 375 -2.27 7.91 -18.41
N VAL A 376 -2.60 7.56 -17.17
CA VAL A 376 -3.69 8.16 -16.40
C VAL A 376 -3.13 9.19 -15.42
N GLY A 377 -3.68 10.41 -15.45
CA GLY A 377 -3.55 11.38 -14.37
C GLY A 377 -4.67 11.17 -13.36
N ALA A 378 -4.34 11.06 -12.08
CA ALA A 378 -5.33 10.86 -11.04
C ALA A 378 -5.10 11.86 -9.90
N VAL A 379 -6.18 12.46 -9.40
CA VAL A 379 -6.14 13.45 -8.31
C VAL A 379 -7.08 13.00 -7.20
N GLY A 380 -6.52 12.82 -6.01
CA GLY A 380 -7.21 12.29 -4.84
C GLY A 380 -7.71 13.34 -3.85
N ALA A 381 -8.59 12.89 -2.96
CA ALA A 381 -9.11 13.67 -1.84
C ALA A 381 -8.40 13.29 -0.52
N TRP A 382 -8.57 14.13 0.50
CA TRP A 382 -7.89 13.98 1.80
C TRP A 382 -8.67 13.16 2.82
N ASN A 383 -9.94 12.85 2.58
CA ASN A 383 -10.83 12.23 3.57
C ASN A 383 -10.68 10.69 3.66
N TYR A 384 -10.36 10.05 2.54
CA TYR A 384 -9.92 8.65 2.48
C TYR A 384 -8.66 8.52 1.61
N PRO A 385 -7.49 9.04 2.07
CA PRO A 385 -6.28 9.13 1.26
C PRO A 385 -5.86 7.80 0.60
N ILE A 386 -5.76 6.71 1.36
CA ILE A 386 -5.31 5.43 0.80
C ILE A 386 -6.39 4.76 -0.06
N GLN A 387 -7.66 4.90 0.32
CA GLN A 387 -8.77 4.30 -0.43
C GLN A 387 -8.97 4.99 -1.78
N THR A 388 -8.97 6.33 -1.81
CA THR A 388 -9.08 7.11 -3.06
C THR A 388 -7.90 6.86 -3.99
N ALA A 389 -6.69 6.64 -3.45
CA ALA A 389 -5.54 6.20 -4.24
C ALA A 389 -5.78 4.79 -4.81
N THR A 390 -6.21 3.86 -3.97
CA THR A 390 -6.45 2.46 -4.36
C THR A 390 -7.53 2.33 -5.43
N TRP A 391 -8.66 3.03 -5.29
CA TRP A 391 -9.76 2.98 -6.26
C TRP A 391 -9.37 3.49 -7.64
N LYS A 392 -8.34 4.33 -7.74
CA LYS A 392 -7.82 4.81 -9.02
C LYS A 392 -6.68 3.96 -9.55
N ILE A 393 -5.74 3.59 -8.68
CA ILE A 393 -4.54 2.82 -9.04
C ILE A 393 -4.90 1.40 -9.44
N ALA A 394 -5.69 0.69 -8.63
CA ALA A 394 -5.99 -0.73 -8.84
C ALA A 394 -6.63 -1.01 -10.21
N PRO A 395 -7.75 -0.38 -10.62
CA PRO A 395 -8.31 -0.60 -11.95
C PRO A 395 -7.40 -0.10 -13.08
N ALA A 396 -6.68 1.02 -12.89
CA ALA A 396 -5.78 1.54 -13.92
C ALA A 396 -4.69 0.52 -14.29
N ILE A 397 -3.96 0.01 -13.30
CA ILE A 397 -2.86 -0.91 -13.54
C ILE A 397 -3.35 -2.32 -13.90
N ALA A 398 -4.51 -2.76 -13.39
CA ALA A 398 -5.14 -4.02 -13.81
C ALA A 398 -5.47 -4.01 -15.31
N CYS A 399 -5.94 -2.87 -15.82
CA CYS A 399 -6.26 -2.67 -17.23
C CYS A 399 -5.02 -2.45 -18.12
N GLY A 400 -3.81 -2.39 -17.56
CA GLY A 400 -2.55 -2.19 -18.32
C GLY A 400 -2.14 -0.74 -18.54
N ASN A 401 -2.69 0.21 -17.75
CA ASN A 401 -2.29 1.61 -17.78
C ASN A 401 -1.12 1.87 -16.82
N ALA A 402 -0.37 2.95 -17.06
CA ALA A 402 0.44 3.60 -16.03
C ALA A 402 -0.33 4.78 -15.41
N ILE A 403 0.02 5.16 -14.19
CA ILE A 403 -0.70 6.18 -13.43
C ILE A 403 0.26 7.16 -12.75
N ILE A 404 -0.11 8.44 -12.81
CA ILE A 404 0.45 9.53 -12.00
C ILE A 404 -0.65 9.97 -11.04
N TYR A 405 -0.49 9.63 -9.77
CA TYR A 405 -1.41 10.00 -8.72
C TYR A 405 -0.90 11.21 -7.95
N LYS A 406 -1.76 12.23 -7.82
CA LYS A 406 -1.53 13.40 -6.97
C LYS A 406 -2.47 13.34 -5.77
N PRO A 407 -2.00 12.95 -4.58
CA PRO A 407 -2.82 13.00 -3.38
C PRO A 407 -3.18 14.45 -3.02
N SER A 408 -4.08 14.62 -2.06
CA SER A 408 -4.27 15.92 -1.43
C SER A 408 -3.03 16.32 -0.65
N PRO A 409 -2.59 17.60 -0.69
CA PRO A 409 -1.48 18.07 0.13
C PRO A 409 -1.76 18.00 1.64
N LEU A 410 -3.02 17.81 2.03
CA LEU A 410 -3.42 17.68 3.44
C LEU A 410 -3.18 16.29 4.01
N ALA A 411 -3.14 15.25 3.18
CA ALA A 411 -2.89 13.87 3.60
C ALA A 411 -2.16 13.07 2.50
N PRO A 412 -0.85 13.34 2.29
CA PRO A 412 -0.09 12.77 1.19
C PRO A 412 0.60 11.42 1.46
N VAL A 413 0.77 11.02 2.72
CA VAL A 413 1.77 10.02 3.15
C VAL A 413 1.36 8.59 2.77
N SER A 414 0.11 8.19 3.01
CA SER A 414 -0.31 6.81 2.81
C SER A 414 -0.27 6.35 1.35
N SER A 415 -0.45 7.29 0.39
CA SER A 415 -0.28 7.00 -1.03
C SER A 415 1.16 6.62 -1.41
N VAL A 416 2.15 7.18 -0.72
CA VAL A 416 3.59 6.86 -0.91
C VAL A 416 3.91 5.50 -0.32
N ILE A 417 3.31 5.17 0.84
CA ILE A 417 3.42 3.84 1.46
C ILE A 417 2.83 2.78 0.51
N LEU A 418 1.66 3.06 -0.07
CA LEU A 418 1.03 2.18 -1.06
C LEU A 418 1.92 1.99 -2.30
N ALA A 419 2.55 3.05 -2.81
CA ALA A 419 3.46 2.95 -3.96
C ALA A 419 4.68 2.06 -3.67
N HIS A 420 5.27 2.17 -2.47
CA HIS A 420 6.33 1.26 -2.03
C HIS A 420 5.86 -0.19 -1.93
N LEU A 421 4.66 -0.43 -1.40
CA LEU A 421 4.09 -1.76 -1.26
C LEU A 421 3.81 -2.37 -2.64
N LEU A 422 3.28 -1.59 -3.59
CA LEU A 422 3.06 -1.97 -4.98
C LEU A 422 4.37 -2.38 -5.67
N GLN A 423 5.42 -1.55 -5.55
CA GLN A 423 6.74 -1.87 -6.07
C GLN A 423 7.28 -3.16 -5.45
N PHE A 424 7.19 -3.29 -4.13
CA PHE A 424 7.64 -4.48 -3.40
C PHE A 424 6.90 -5.76 -3.84
N ALA A 425 5.62 -5.64 -4.18
CA ALA A 425 4.81 -6.73 -4.71
C ALA A 425 5.22 -7.15 -6.14
N GLY A 426 5.95 -6.30 -6.86
CA GLY A 426 6.43 -6.57 -8.23
C GLY A 426 5.78 -5.71 -9.31
N VAL A 427 5.07 -4.63 -8.96
CA VAL A 427 4.65 -3.63 -9.96
C VAL A 427 5.91 -2.98 -10.55
N PRO A 428 6.09 -2.96 -11.88
CA PRO A 428 7.30 -2.41 -12.50
C PRO A 428 7.49 -0.92 -12.21
N ASP A 429 8.76 -0.51 -12.19
CA ASP A 429 9.14 0.89 -11.99
C ASP A 429 8.50 1.79 -13.06
N GLY A 430 7.88 2.88 -12.61
CA GLY A 430 7.23 3.85 -13.50
C GLY A 430 5.77 3.56 -13.82
N ILE A 431 5.22 2.39 -13.46
CA ILE A 431 3.79 2.12 -13.62
C ILE A 431 2.93 2.91 -12.63
N VAL A 432 3.41 3.08 -11.40
CA VAL A 432 2.75 3.90 -10.38
C VAL A 432 3.70 4.98 -9.93
N ASN A 433 3.29 6.24 -10.09
CA ASN A 433 4.07 7.41 -9.68
C ASN A 433 3.19 8.31 -8.81
N ILE A 434 3.76 8.83 -7.73
CA ILE A 434 3.11 9.74 -6.79
C ILE A 434 3.81 11.10 -6.90
N LEU A 435 3.08 12.13 -7.33
CA LEU A 435 3.56 13.51 -7.36
C LEU A 435 2.80 14.35 -6.34
N GLN A 436 3.55 15.00 -5.47
CA GLN A 436 2.99 15.90 -4.46
C GLN A 436 2.77 17.29 -5.02
N GLY A 437 1.77 17.99 -4.50
CA GLY A 437 1.59 19.41 -4.77
C GLY A 437 0.17 19.90 -4.70
N GLU A 438 0.03 21.22 -4.78
CA GLU A 438 -1.24 21.93 -4.66
C GLU A 438 -2.03 21.95 -6.00
N GLY A 439 -2.88 22.96 -6.19
CA GLY A 439 -3.76 23.07 -7.35
C GLY A 439 -3.02 23.14 -8.69
N GLU A 440 -1.87 23.83 -8.74
CA GLU A 440 -1.09 23.98 -9.98
C GLU A 440 -0.52 22.66 -10.49
N THR A 441 -0.09 21.76 -9.59
CA THR A 441 0.32 20.40 -9.97
C THR A 441 -0.85 19.62 -10.57
N GLY A 442 -2.05 19.75 -9.98
CA GLY A 442 -3.27 19.14 -10.53
C GLY A 442 -3.65 19.70 -11.90
N LYS A 443 -3.50 21.01 -12.10
CA LYS A 443 -3.72 21.66 -13.40
C LYS A 443 -2.70 21.17 -14.44
N ALA A 444 -1.42 21.06 -14.08
CA ALA A 444 -0.39 20.53 -14.95
C ALA A 444 -0.69 19.09 -15.41
N ILE A 445 -1.18 18.23 -14.51
CA ILE A 445 -1.67 16.88 -14.87
C ILE A 445 -2.82 16.96 -15.89
N CYS A 446 -3.78 17.88 -15.68
CA CYS A 446 -4.92 18.03 -16.59
C CYS A 446 -4.51 18.54 -17.97
N GLU A 447 -3.51 19.42 -18.05
CA GLU A 447 -3.10 20.10 -19.29
C GLU A 447 -1.98 19.39 -20.05
N SER A 448 -1.26 18.46 -19.42
CA SER A 448 -0.20 17.69 -20.08
C SER A 448 -0.73 16.94 -21.30
N LYS A 449 0.03 16.98 -22.40
CA LYS A 449 -0.34 16.27 -23.63
C LYS A 449 -0.02 14.77 -23.58
N LEU A 450 0.76 14.36 -22.58
CA LEU A 450 1.27 13.00 -22.42
C LEU A 450 0.36 12.13 -21.55
N ILE A 451 -0.75 12.68 -21.06
CA ILE A 451 -1.75 12.01 -20.23
C ILE A 451 -3.03 11.84 -21.05
N ASP A 452 -3.58 10.63 -21.07
CA ASP A 452 -4.72 10.27 -21.94
C ASP A 452 -6.07 10.41 -21.21
N LYS A 453 -6.05 10.25 -19.89
CA LYS A 453 -7.23 10.27 -19.01
C LYS A 453 -6.95 11.04 -17.74
N VAL A 454 -7.97 11.72 -17.22
CA VAL A 454 -7.97 12.25 -15.85
C VAL A 454 -9.06 11.60 -14.99
N SER A 455 -8.73 11.19 -13.77
CA SER A 455 -9.70 10.79 -12.74
C SER A 455 -9.57 11.72 -11.54
N PHE A 456 -10.66 12.31 -11.08
CA PHE A 456 -10.66 13.27 -9.96
C PHE A 456 -11.72 12.93 -8.93
N THR A 457 -11.34 13.05 -7.66
CA THR A 457 -12.27 13.05 -6.53
C THR A 457 -12.12 14.34 -5.74
N GLY A 458 -13.22 15.06 -5.49
CA GLY A 458 -13.21 16.29 -4.69
C GLY A 458 -14.42 17.19 -4.90
N SER A 459 -14.26 18.51 -4.74
CA SER A 459 -15.38 19.44 -4.79
C SER A 459 -15.88 19.73 -6.22
N VAL A 460 -17.18 20.04 -6.35
CA VAL A 460 -17.81 20.38 -7.64
C VAL A 460 -17.11 21.54 -8.35
N GLY A 461 -16.77 22.60 -7.61
CA GLY A 461 -16.07 23.76 -8.18
C GLY A 461 -14.71 23.39 -8.78
N THR A 462 -13.99 22.47 -8.16
CA THR A 462 -12.70 21.96 -8.68
C THR A 462 -12.91 21.01 -9.86
N GLY A 463 -13.91 20.13 -9.80
CA GLY A 463 -14.28 19.24 -10.91
C GLY A 463 -14.59 20.01 -12.19
N LYS A 464 -15.35 21.11 -12.10
CA LYS A 464 -15.63 22.01 -13.24
C LYS A 464 -14.34 22.60 -13.84
N ARG A 465 -13.38 23.01 -13.01
CA ARG A 465 -12.07 23.51 -13.47
C ARG A 465 -11.26 22.41 -14.15
N ILE A 466 -11.25 21.20 -13.61
CA ILE A 466 -10.56 20.04 -14.19
C ILE A 466 -11.11 19.71 -15.58
N LEU A 467 -12.44 19.70 -15.76
CA LEU A 467 -13.04 19.49 -17.08
C LEU A 467 -12.57 20.52 -18.10
N LYS A 468 -12.56 21.80 -17.70
CA LYS A 468 -12.07 22.87 -18.57
C LYS A 468 -10.60 22.64 -18.94
N SER A 469 -9.73 22.43 -17.97
CA SER A 469 -8.29 22.20 -18.21
C SER A 469 -8.02 20.95 -19.06
N CYS A 470 -8.79 19.88 -18.86
CA CYS A 470 -8.65 18.65 -19.64
C CYS A 470 -8.98 18.82 -21.12
N ALA A 471 -9.77 19.84 -21.48
CA ALA A 471 -10.18 20.18 -22.84
C ALA A 471 -9.31 21.27 -23.50
N GLU A 472 -8.47 22.00 -22.73
CA GLU A 472 -7.72 23.15 -23.29
C GLU A 472 -6.62 22.74 -24.27
N ARG A 473 -5.89 21.64 -23.99
CA ARG A 473 -4.74 21.21 -24.81
C ARG A 473 -4.94 19.88 -25.55
N ASN A 474 -5.82 19.01 -25.05
CA ASN A 474 -6.21 17.71 -25.60
C ASN A 474 -7.72 17.50 -25.34
N VAL A 475 -8.33 16.45 -25.88
CA VAL A 475 -9.68 16.00 -25.49
C VAL A 475 -9.54 14.73 -24.66
N LYS A 476 -9.38 14.88 -23.34
CA LYS A 476 -9.15 13.74 -22.43
C LYS A 476 -10.45 13.13 -21.96
N SER A 477 -10.46 11.81 -21.76
CA SER A 477 -11.53 11.15 -21.01
C SER A 477 -11.42 11.55 -19.53
N VAL A 478 -12.54 11.90 -18.90
CA VAL A 478 -12.56 12.34 -17.50
C VAL A 478 -13.54 11.50 -16.68
N THR A 479 -13.15 11.12 -15.46
CA THR A 479 -14.04 10.57 -14.44
C THR A 479 -14.06 11.51 -13.26
N LEU A 480 -15.24 11.89 -12.79
CA LEU A 480 -15.43 12.82 -11.68
C LEU A 480 -16.28 12.17 -10.60
N GLU A 481 -15.71 12.08 -9.40
CA GLU A 481 -16.42 11.72 -8.17
C GLU A 481 -16.49 12.97 -7.29
N LEU A 482 -17.66 13.60 -7.23
CA LEU A 482 -17.84 14.89 -6.57
C LEU A 482 -18.73 14.77 -5.34
N GLY A 483 -18.80 15.85 -4.56
CA GLY A 483 -19.59 15.93 -3.34
C GLY A 483 -21.08 15.65 -3.51
N GLY A 484 -21.78 15.61 -2.38
CA GLY A 484 -23.19 15.23 -2.32
C GLY A 484 -24.00 16.04 -1.29
N LYS A 485 -25.33 15.96 -1.45
CA LYS A 485 -26.31 16.35 -0.44
C LYS A 485 -27.35 15.25 -0.26
N SER A 486 -26.84 14.05 -0.01
CA SER A 486 -27.62 12.81 0.10
C SER A 486 -28.70 12.91 1.18
N SER A 487 -29.77 12.14 1.03
CA SER A 487 -30.84 12.03 2.04
C SER A 487 -30.94 10.62 2.61
N CYS A 488 -31.31 10.53 3.88
CA CYS A 488 -31.66 9.28 4.58
C CYS A 488 -33.11 9.40 5.05
N ILE A 489 -34.00 8.58 4.49
CA ILE A 489 -35.45 8.69 4.68
C ILE A 489 -35.88 7.65 5.71
N ILE A 490 -36.47 8.09 6.82
CA ILE A 490 -36.95 7.24 7.90
C ILE A 490 -38.48 7.20 7.87
N MET A 491 -39.00 6.07 7.40
CA MET A 491 -40.44 5.83 7.29
C MET A 491 -41.07 5.51 8.66
N PRO A 492 -42.39 5.71 8.85
CA PRO A 492 -43.02 5.49 10.16
C PRO A 492 -43.02 4.03 10.61
N ASP A 493 -42.84 3.08 9.69
CA ASP A 493 -42.77 1.64 9.96
C ASP A 493 -41.33 1.13 10.13
N ALA A 494 -40.33 2.00 10.06
CA ALA A 494 -38.93 1.64 10.23
C ALA A 494 -38.64 1.10 11.64
N ASP A 495 -37.71 0.15 11.74
CA ASP A 495 -37.10 -0.16 13.03
C ASP A 495 -36.33 1.07 13.51
N LEU A 496 -36.78 1.66 14.63
CA LEU A 496 -36.28 2.94 15.09
C LEU A 496 -34.82 2.87 15.58
N GLU A 497 -34.40 1.75 16.19
CA GLU A 497 -33.02 1.58 16.65
C GLU A 497 -32.05 1.40 15.48
N MET A 498 -32.48 0.64 14.48
CA MET A 498 -31.74 0.47 13.23
C MET A 498 -31.65 1.80 12.47
N ALA A 499 -32.75 2.55 12.36
CA ALA A 499 -32.81 3.85 11.71
C ALA A 499 -31.91 4.89 12.39
N VAL A 500 -31.89 4.96 13.72
CA VAL A 500 -30.97 5.85 14.46
C VAL A 500 -29.52 5.46 14.22
N SER A 501 -29.19 4.15 14.26
CA SER A 501 -27.84 3.67 13.97
C SER A 501 -27.40 4.00 12.54
N GLY A 502 -28.30 3.80 11.56
CA GLY A 502 -28.07 4.14 10.16
C GLY A 502 -27.88 5.64 9.94
N ALA A 503 -28.69 6.49 10.58
CA ALA A 503 -28.54 7.93 10.50
C ALA A 503 -27.22 8.42 11.10
N MET A 504 -26.77 7.84 12.22
CA MET A 504 -25.45 8.13 12.80
C MET A 504 -24.31 7.68 11.88
N MET A 505 -24.38 6.46 11.34
CA MET A 505 -23.40 5.93 10.37
C MET A 505 -23.30 6.83 9.13
N ALA A 506 -24.45 7.33 8.65
CA ALA A 506 -24.54 8.18 7.48
C ALA A 506 -24.06 9.62 7.70
N ASN A 507 -23.63 10.01 8.90
CA ASN A 507 -23.33 11.40 9.24
C ASN A 507 -22.08 11.62 10.09
N PHE A 508 -21.74 10.69 10.98
CA PHE A 508 -20.69 10.90 11.98
C PHE A 508 -19.44 10.04 11.75
N TYR A 509 -19.52 9.00 10.91
CA TYR A 509 -18.37 8.22 10.48
C TYR A 509 -17.32 9.13 9.81
N SER A 510 -16.03 8.93 10.10
CA SER A 510 -14.92 9.75 9.60
C SER A 510 -15.10 11.25 9.84
N GLN A 511 -15.57 11.61 11.04
CA GLN A 511 -15.89 12.99 11.46
C GLN A 511 -16.89 13.69 10.52
N GLY A 512 -17.74 12.92 9.82
CA GLY A 512 -18.69 13.41 8.83
C GLY A 512 -18.07 13.90 7.51
N GLN A 513 -16.79 13.61 7.28
CA GLN A 513 -16.03 14.01 6.09
C GLN A 513 -16.16 12.95 4.99
N VAL A 514 -17.39 12.58 4.61
CA VAL A 514 -17.66 11.50 3.64
C VAL A 514 -18.59 12.04 2.56
N CYS A 515 -18.27 11.81 1.29
CA CYS A 515 -19.05 12.32 0.16
C CYS A 515 -20.48 11.76 0.11
N SER A 516 -20.65 10.47 0.46
CA SER A 516 -21.95 9.79 0.44
C SER A 516 -22.87 10.16 1.61
N ASN A 517 -22.37 10.86 2.63
CA ASN A 517 -23.12 11.11 3.86
C ASN A 517 -24.49 11.75 3.60
N ALA A 518 -25.51 11.18 4.23
CA ALA A 518 -26.87 11.70 4.21
C ALA A 518 -27.07 12.78 5.26
N SER A 519 -26.47 13.95 5.01
CA SER A 519 -26.63 15.14 5.87
C SER A 519 -28.07 15.60 6.02
N ARG A 520 -28.99 15.20 5.12
CA ARG A 520 -30.44 15.40 5.26
C ARG A 520 -31.11 14.11 5.73
N VAL A 521 -31.46 14.03 7.00
CA VAL A 521 -32.22 12.91 7.56
C VAL A 521 -33.70 13.30 7.57
N LEU A 522 -34.46 12.73 6.64
CA LEU A 522 -35.88 12.98 6.49
C LEU A 522 -36.64 12.03 7.40
N VAL A 523 -37.43 12.54 8.33
CA VAL A 523 -38.12 11.71 9.34
C VAL A 523 -39.62 11.94 9.27
N HIS A 524 -40.39 10.85 9.19
CA HIS A 524 -41.84 10.98 9.14
C HIS A 524 -42.38 11.61 10.44
N ARG A 525 -43.31 12.56 10.34
CA ARG A 525 -43.80 13.34 11.49
C ARG A 525 -44.26 12.49 12.68
N SER A 526 -44.89 11.35 12.43
CA SER A 526 -45.42 10.48 13.50
C SER A 526 -44.35 9.87 14.41
N ILE A 527 -43.09 9.83 14.00
CA ILE A 527 -41.96 9.28 14.79
C ILE A 527 -40.87 10.33 15.08
N LEU A 528 -41.08 11.59 14.67
CA LEU A 528 -40.08 12.65 14.68
C LEU A 528 -39.49 12.90 16.08
N GLU A 529 -40.36 13.07 17.09
CA GLU A 529 -39.93 13.40 18.45
C GLU A 529 -39.12 12.26 19.07
N GLU A 530 -39.62 11.03 18.95
CA GLU A 530 -38.97 9.85 19.49
C GLU A 530 -37.62 9.58 18.81
N PHE A 531 -37.58 9.65 17.48
CA PHE A 531 -36.35 9.51 16.70
C PHE A 531 -35.31 10.56 17.11
N THR A 532 -35.70 11.84 17.15
CA THR A 532 -34.79 12.95 17.45
C THR A 532 -34.23 12.85 18.86
N SER A 533 -35.07 12.45 19.83
CA SER A 533 -34.64 12.23 21.22
C SER A 533 -33.61 11.10 21.35
N ARG A 534 -33.88 9.94 20.72
CA ARG A 534 -32.95 8.79 20.73
C ARG A 534 -31.64 9.13 20.00
N LEU A 535 -31.72 9.80 18.86
CA LEU A 535 -30.57 10.28 18.11
C LEU A 535 -29.70 11.21 18.95
N ALA A 536 -30.30 12.25 19.55
CA ALA A 536 -29.57 13.21 20.38
C ALA A 536 -28.84 12.52 21.55
N LYS A 537 -29.53 11.62 22.27
CA LYS A 537 -28.95 10.85 23.37
C LYS A 537 -27.72 10.04 22.92
N ARG A 538 -27.80 9.36 21.78
CA ARG A 538 -26.69 8.53 21.27
C ARG A 538 -25.54 9.38 20.71
N THR A 539 -25.85 10.47 20.03
CA THR A 539 -24.85 11.43 19.53
C THR A 539 -24.06 12.04 20.68
N SER A 540 -24.72 12.51 21.74
CA SER A 540 -24.05 13.07 22.92
C SER A 540 -23.20 12.05 23.70
N ALA A 541 -23.44 10.75 23.52
CA ALA A 541 -22.64 9.68 24.12
C ALA A 541 -21.39 9.30 23.30
N MET A 542 -21.18 9.90 22.12
CA MET A 542 -20.01 9.60 21.29
C MET A 542 -18.73 10.13 21.94
N ARG A 543 -17.67 9.32 21.92
CA ARG A 543 -16.36 9.69 22.46
C ARG A 543 -15.53 10.40 21.41
N VAL A 544 -15.34 11.70 21.59
CA VAL A 544 -14.40 12.53 20.81
C VAL A 544 -13.05 12.53 21.52
N GLY A 545 -11.97 12.16 20.84
CA GLY A 545 -10.67 12.03 21.50
C GLY A 545 -9.53 11.58 20.61
N ASP A 546 -8.46 11.07 21.24
CA ASP A 546 -7.28 10.58 20.53
C ASP A 546 -7.66 9.49 19.52
N PRO A 547 -7.44 9.70 18.21
CA PRO A 547 -7.82 8.73 17.20
C PRO A 547 -7.04 7.41 17.28
N PHE A 548 -5.92 7.33 18.02
CA PHE A 548 -5.22 6.08 18.26
C PHE A 548 -5.85 5.19 19.33
N HIS A 549 -6.81 5.69 20.10
CA HIS A 549 -7.51 4.87 21.09
C HIS A 549 -8.68 4.12 20.44
N ASP A 550 -8.73 2.80 20.61
CA ASP A 550 -9.80 1.95 20.04
C ASP A 550 -11.20 2.32 20.56
N ALA A 551 -11.30 3.02 21.69
CA ALA A 551 -12.58 3.47 22.25
C ALA A 551 -13.10 4.79 21.64
N THR A 552 -12.28 5.50 20.86
CA THR A 552 -12.64 6.77 20.22
C THR A 552 -13.64 6.53 19.09
N HIS A 553 -14.73 7.28 19.08
CA HIS A 553 -15.75 7.23 18.03
C HIS A 553 -15.60 8.37 17.01
N VAL A 554 -14.98 9.48 17.40
CA VAL A 554 -14.80 10.68 16.55
C VAL A 554 -13.39 11.21 16.75
N GLY A 555 -12.61 11.24 15.67
CA GLY A 555 -11.23 11.72 15.68
C GLY A 555 -11.11 13.23 15.43
N ALA A 556 -9.93 13.64 14.96
CA ALA A 556 -9.67 15.03 14.56
C ALA A 556 -10.14 15.27 13.10
N SER A 557 -10.72 16.43 12.82
CA SER A 557 -11.00 16.90 11.46
C SER A 557 -9.70 17.25 10.75
N ILE A 558 -9.69 17.26 9.41
CA ILE A 558 -8.44 17.35 8.64
C ILE A 558 -7.59 18.61 8.90
N THR A 559 -8.23 19.77 9.11
CA THR A 559 -7.52 21.04 9.38
C THR A 559 -8.34 21.95 10.31
N ALA A 560 -7.66 22.90 10.95
CA ALA A 560 -8.29 23.94 11.75
C ALA A 560 -9.22 24.83 10.90
N GLU A 561 -8.87 25.11 9.65
CA GLU A 561 -9.71 25.86 8.69
C GLU A 561 -11.01 25.10 8.39
N HIS A 562 -10.93 23.77 8.27
CA HIS A 562 -12.11 22.95 8.03
C HIS A 562 -13.03 22.92 9.25
N VAL A 563 -12.48 22.82 10.47
CA VAL A 563 -13.28 22.97 11.71
C VAL A 563 -14.00 24.32 11.72
N LYS A 564 -13.29 25.42 11.45
CA LYS A 564 -13.90 26.76 11.40
C LYS A 564 -15.01 26.87 10.36
N LYS A 565 -14.82 26.26 9.18
CA LYS A 565 -15.86 26.19 8.13
C LYS A 565 -17.10 25.47 8.64
N VAL A 566 -16.95 24.29 9.25
CA VAL A 566 -18.07 23.50 9.76
C VAL A 566 -18.79 24.24 10.90
N SER A 567 -18.07 24.78 11.88
CA SER A 567 -18.67 25.59 12.95
C SER A 567 -19.41 26.82 12.39
N GLY A 568 -18.87 27.46 11.35
CA GLY A 568 -19.53 28.57 10.67
C GLY A 568 -20.89 28.21 10.06
N TYR A 569 -21.04 27.01 9.49
CA TYR A 569 -22.35 26.52 9.01
C TYR A 569 -23.34 26.29 10.15
N ILE A 570 -22.87 25.76 11.29
CA ILE A 570 -23.71 25.55 12.47
C ILE A 570 -24.22 26.88 13.01
N ASP A 571 -23.31 27.85 13.21
CA ASP A 571 -23.65 29.20 13.67
C ASP A 571 -24.62 29.90 12.72
N GLN A 572 -24.41 29.75 11.41
CA GLN A 572 -25.28 30.32 10.39
C GLN A 572 -26.68 29.66 10.41
N ALA A 573 -26.77 28.34 10.54
CA ALA A 573 -28.03 27.64 10.60
C ALA A 573 -28.86 28.08 11.82
N VAL A 574 -28.23 28.21 12.99
CA VAL A 574 -28.89 28.71 14.21
C VAL A 574 -29.38 30.16 14.00
N LYS A 575 -28.58 31.03 13.38
CA LYS A 575 -29.00 32.40 13.02
C LYS A 575 -30.16 32.42 12.01
N GLN A 576 -30.25 31.42 11.14
CA GLN A 576 -31.33 31.26 10.17
C GLN A 576 -32.59 30.62 10.77
N GLY A 577 -32.58 30.24 12.06
CA GLY A 577 -33.73 29.71 12.78
C GLY A 577 -33.72 28.20 13.00
N ALA A 578 -32.66 27.49 12.61
CA ALA A 578 -32.52 26.07 12.96
C ALA A 578 -32.33 25.93 14.47
N LYS A 579 -32.86 24.85 15.04
CA LYS A 579 -32.66 24.52 16.45
C LYS A 579 -31.44 23.63 16.62
N LEU A 580 -30.53 24.04 17.49
CA LEU A 580 -29.41 23.20 17.92
C LEU A 580 -29.91 22.16 18.94
N VAL A 581 -29.97 20.89 18.53
CA VAL A 581 -30.44 19.79 19.40
C VAL A 581 -29.33 19.34 20.33
N CYS A 582 -28.11 19.13 19.81
CA CYS A 582 -26.91 18.83 20.59
C CYS A 582 -25.63 19.06 19.77
N GLY A 583 -24.50 19.22 20.48
CA GLY A 583 -23.15 19.29 19.92
C GLY A 583 -22.85 20.53 19.09
N GLY A 584 -21.82 20.44 18.24
CA GLY A 584 -21.35 21.54 17.40
C GLY A 584 -20.32 22.46 18.05
N GLU A 585 -19.92 22.20 19.29
CA GLU A 585 -18.85 22.91 19.98
C GLU A 585 -17.45 22.31 19.71
N PRO A 586 -16.40 23.13 19.66
CA PRO A 586 -15.01 22.67 19.68
C PRO A 586 -14.69 21.89 20.95
N ILE A 587 -13.96 20.78 20.81
CA ILE A 587 -13.51 19.94 21.93
C ILE A 587 -11.99 20.06 22.08
N ARG A 588 -11.49 19.97 23.32
CA ARG A 588 -10.05 19.97 23.63
C ARG A 588 -9.72 18.74 24.48
N PRO A 589 -9.44 17.58 23.85
CA PRO A 589 -9.02 16.40 24.59
C PRO A 589 -7.70 16.69 25.33
N GLU A 590 -7.57 16.16 26.55
CA GLU A 590 -6.39 16.35 27.40
C GLU A 590 -5.11 15.88 26.68
N GLY A 591 -4.09 16.75 26.66
CA GLY A 591 -2.81 16.50 25.97
C GLY A 591 -2.86 16.66 24.45
N LEU A 592 -4.01 17.01 23.87
CA LEU A 592 -4.26 17.20 22.44
C LEU A 592 -5.01 18.51 22.15
N GLU A 593 -4.82 19.52 22.98
CA GLU A 593 -5.56 20.80 22.95
C GLU A 593 -5.34 21.59 21.65
N ASN A 594 -4.25 21.30 20.94
CA ASN A 594 -3.89 21.91 19.66
C ASN A 594 -4.43 21.14 18.44
N GLY A 595 -5.04 19.97 18.65
CA GLY A 595 -5.68 19.19 17.58
C GLY A 595 -7.02 19.76 17.14
N TYR A 596 -7.57 19.21 16.06
CA TYR A 596 -8.70 19.81 15.34
C TYR A 596 -10.02 19.08 15.64
N TYR A 597 -10.53 19.20 16.86
CA TYR A 597 -11.71 18.43 17.31
C TYR A 597 -12.99 19.27 17.34
N LEU A 598 -14.08 18.67 16.87
CA LEU A 598 -15.43 19.22 16.90
C LEU A 598 -16.40 18.11 17.35
N SER A 599 -17.31 18.44 18.26
CA SER A 599 -18.36 17.50 18.67
C SER A 599 -19.38 17.28 17.53
N PRO A 600 -19.91 16.05 17.35
CA PRO A 600 -20.99 15.78 16.40
C PRO A 600 -22.23 16.61 16.69
N CYS A 601 -22.81 17.22 15.66
CA CYS A 601 -23.91 18.18 15.77
C CYS A 601 -25.20 17.62 15.17
N VAL A 602 -26.32 17.86 15.85
CA VAL A 602 -27.68 17.62 15.33
C VAL A 602 -28.44 18.93 15.30
N LEU A 603 -28.95 19.28 14.11
CA LEU A 603 -29.81 20.43 13.88
C LEU A 603 -31.22 19.95 13.51
N SER A 604 -32.25 20.58 14.07
CA SER A 604 -33.65 20.37 13.69
C SER A 604 -34.28 21.68 13.21
N ASP A 605 -35.55 21.62 12.82
CA ASP A 605 -36.31 22.76 12.30
C ASP A 605 -35.67 23.40 11.06
N VAL A 606 -34.97 22.57 10.27
CA VAL A 606 -34.29 23.01 9.05
C VAL A 606 -35.29 23.13 7.90
N THR A 607 -35.29 24.29 7.25
CA THR A 607 -36.18 24.59 6.12
C THR A 607 -35.38 24.82 4.83
N SER A 608 -36.06 24.75 3.68
CA SER A 608 -35.44 24.96 2.36
C SER A 608 -34.94 26.38 2.12
N SER A 609 -35.22 27.35 3.00
CA SER A 609 -34.62 28.70 2.92
C SER A 609 -33.23 28.78 3.58
N MET A 610 -32.81 27.75 4.32
CA MET A 610 -31.54 27.75 5.05
C MET A 610 -30.39 27.27 4.17
N THR A 611 -29.20 27.84 4.37
CA THR A 611 -28.00 27.50 3.59
C THR A 611 -27.61 26.03 3.76
N VAL A 612 -27.69 25.53 5.01
CA VAL A 612 -27.36 24.13 5.33
C VAL A 612 -28.27 23.11 4.65
N TYR A 613 -29.48 23.48 4.21
CA TYR A 613 -30.36 22.59 3.46
C TYR A 613 -29.78 22.26 2.07
N HIS A 614 -29.10 23.22 1.44
CA HIS A 614 -28.60 23.10 0.06
C HIS A 614 -27.13 22.71 -0.04
N GLU A 615 -26.29 23.25 0.85
CA GLU A 615 -24.84 23.15 0.71
C GLU A 615 -24.24 21.92 1.42
N GLU A 616 -23.14 21.40 0.86
CA GLU A 616 -22.34 20.35 1.47
C GLU A 616 -21.43 20.95 2.56
N ILE A 617 -21.75 20.61 3.82
CA ILE A 617 -20.99 21.05 5.01
C ILE A 617 -19.66 20.28 5.11
N PHE A 618 -19.71 18.97 4.84
CA PHE A 618 -18.59 18.03 4.88
C PHE A 618 -17.94 17.88 6.28
N GLY A 619 -18.75 17.85 7.32
CA GLY A 619 -18.36 17.57 8.70
C GLY A 619 -19.50 16.88 9.45
N ALA A 620 -19.27 16.51 10.72
CA ALA A 620 -20.19 15.77 11.57
C ALA A 620 -21.43 16.60 11.97
N VAL A 621 -22.28 16.96 11.00
CA VAL A 621 -23.49 17.76 11.16
C VAL A 621 -24.67 17.09 10.46
N LEU A 622 -25.65 16.65 11.24
CA LEU A 622 -26.85 15.97 10.78
C LEU A 622 -28.06 16.92 10.85
N LEU A 623 -28.83 17.01 9.76
CA LEU A 623 -30.03 17.84 9.68
C LEU A 623 -31.28 16.94 9.76
N VAL A 624 -32.14 17.15 10.75
CA VAL A 624 -33.44 16.49 10.87
C VAL A 624 -34.50 17.33 10.18
N ILE A 625 -35.15 16.75 9.17
CA ILE A 625 -36.16 17.42 8.35
C ILE A 625 -37.46 16.58 8.38
N PRO A 626 -38.59 17.11 8.86
CA PRO A 626 -39.84 16.36 8.89
C PRO A 626 -40.48 16.22 7.51
N PHE A 627 -41.23 15.13 7.30
CA PHE A 627 -42.14 14.94 6.16
C PHE A 627 -43.43 14.21 6.57
N GLU A 628 -44.48 14.30 5.75
CA GLU A 628 -45.80 13.70 6.00
C GLU A 628 -46.23 12.64 4.98
N SER A 629 -45.79 12.75 3.72
CA SER A 629 -46.17 11.79 2.67
C SER A 629 -44.97 11.23 1.92
N ASP A 630 -45.16 10.08 1.28
CA ASP A 630 -44.13 9.44 0.45
C ASP A 630 -43.70 10.39 -0.70
N GLU A 631 -44.64 11.11 -1.31
CA GLU A 631 -44.39 12.09 -2.36
C GLU A 631 -43.58 13.28 -1.85
N GLU A 632 -43.87 13.76 -0.64
CA GLU A 632 -43.11 14.84 -0.02
C GLU A 632 -41.66 14.40 0.27
N ALA A 633 -41.46 13.21 0.83
CA ALA A 633 -40.13 12.66 1.09
C ALA A 633 -39.30 12.56 -0.19
N LEU A 634 -39.89 12.05 -1.28
CA LEU A 634 -39.23 11.98 -2.58
C LEU A 634 -38.92 13.37 -3.15
N ARG A 635 -39.84 14.32 -3.03
CA ARG A 635 -39.65 15.70 -3.48
C ARG A 635 -38.46 16.33 -2.75
N ILE A 636 -38.42 16.25 -1.41
CA ILE A 636 -37.33 16.81 -0.59
C ILE A 636 -36.01 16.11 -0.93
N ALA A 637 -36.00 14.77 -0.97
CA ALA A 637 -34.77 14.01 -1.24
C ALA A 637 -34.15 14.38 -2.60
N ASN A 638 -34.98 14.57 -3.62
CA ASN A 638 -34.54 14.92 -4.97
C ASN A 638 -34.31 16.43 -5.20
N ASP A 639 -34.76 17.30 -4.28
CA ASP A 639 -34.61 18.76 -4.29
C ASP A 639 -33.17 19.17 -3.96
N THR A 640 -32.27 18.86 -4.89
CA THR A 640 -30.85 19.17 -4.83
C THR A 640 -30.19 19.03 -6.22
N GLU A 641 -29.15 19.81 -6.47
CA GLU A 641 -28.33 19.69 -7.68
C GLU A 641 -27.42 18.44 -7.68
N PHE A 642 -27.23 17.84 -6.51
CA PHE A 642 -26.41 16.65 -6.30
C PHE A 642 -27.18 15.34 -6.57
N GLY A 643 -26.44 14.24 -6.69
CA GLY A 643 -27.01 12.92 -6.95
C GLY A 643 -26.06 11.78 -6.64
N LEU A 644 -25.34 11.84 -5.50
CA LEU A 644 -24.36 10.81 -5.16
C LEU A 644 -25.02 9.57 -4.54
N ALA A 645 -25.55 9.69 -3.32
CA ALA A 645 -26.19 8.60 -2.61
C ALA A 645 -27.55 9.04 -2.02
N ASN A 646 -28.38 8.08 -1.65
CA ASN A 646 -29.54 8.24 -0.78
C ASN A 646 -29.76 6.94 0.00
N GLY A 647 -30.62 6.97 1.01
CA GLY A 647 -31.04 5.76 1.71
C GLY A 647 -32.46 5.86 2.25
N ILE A 648 -33.06 4.70 2.51
CA ILE A 648 -34.39 4.57 3.08
C ILE A 648 -34.42 3.46 4.14
N PHE A 649 -35.05 3.74 5.28
CA PHE A 649 -35.35 2.77 6.33
C PHE A 649 -36.87 2.55 6.40
N THR A 650 -37.31 1.32 6.16
CA THR A 650 -38.72 0.89 6.15
C THR A 650 -38.81 -0.64 6.20
N ASN A 651 -39.88 -1.18 6.77
CA ASN A 651 -40.17 -2.62 6.74
C ASN A 651 -41.05 -2.99 5.52
N ASP A 652 -41.59 -2.02 4.79
CA ASP A 652 -42.29 -2.22 3.53
C ASP A 652 -41.32 -2.32 2.34
N LEU A 653 -41.05 -3.55 1.91
CA LEU A 653 -40.18 -3.83 0.76
C LEU A 653 -40.70 -3.22 -0.57
N LYS A 654 -42.02 -3.17 -0.78
CA LYS A 654 -42.58 -2.58 -2.01
C LYS A 654 -42.29 -1.08 -2.03
N LYS A 655 -42.44 -0.43 -0.88
CA LYS A 655 -42.10 0.98 -0.71
C LYS A 655 -40.61 1.21 -0.90
N ALA A 656 -39.75 0.43 -0.24
CA ALA A 656 -38.30 0.54 -0.39
C ALA A 656 -37.86 0.47 -1.86
N ASN A 657 -38.36 -0.53 -2.60
CA ASN A 657 -38.07 -0.68 -4.03
C ASN A 657 -38.65 0.47 -4.88
N SER A 658 -39.86 0.94 -4.57
CA SER A 658 -40.47 2.10 -5.24
C SER A 658 -39.63 3.37 -5.06
N PHE A 659 -39.15 3.63 -3.85
CA PHE A 659 -38.27 4.76 -3.56
C PHE A 659 -36.93 4.63 -4.28
N ALA A 660 -36.30 3.45 -4.24
CA ALA A 660 -35.02 3.22 -4.92
C ALA A 660 -35.08 3.54 -6.41
N ASN A 661 -36.19 3.25 -7.08
CA ASN A 661 -36.39 3.56 -8.50
C ASN A 661 -36.67 5.05 -8.78
N LYS A 662 -37.10 5.83 -7.78
CA LYS A 662 -37.50 7.24 -7.92
C LYS A 662 -36.46 8.24 -7.38
N LEU A 663 -35.48 7.76 -6.61
CA LEU A 663 -34.39 8.59 -6.11
C LEU A 663 -33.35 8.84 -7.20
N HIS A 664 -32.97 10.10 -7.39
CA HIS A 664 -32.03 10.50 -8.45
C HIS A 664 -30.58 10.51 -7.93
N SER A 665 -30.07 9.34 -7.56
CA SER A 665 -28.69 9.13 -7.11
C SER A 665 -28.06 7.89 -7.75
N GLY A 666 -26.72 7.85 -7.78
CA GLY A 666 -26.01 6.68 -8.29
C GLY A 666 -25.96 5.51 -7.31
N THR A 667 -26.20 5.75 -6.03
CA THR A 667 -26.36 4.70 -5.01
C THR A 667 -27.62 4.94 -4.17
N VAL A 668 -28.34 3.87 -3.86
CA VAL A 668 -29.46 3.89 -2.91
C VAL A 668 -29.29 2.75 -1.91
N TYR A 669 -29.27 3.07 -0.62
CA TYR A 669 -29.20 2.10 0.47
C TYR A 669 -30.61 1.81 1.02
N ILE A 670 -30.94 0.54 1.26
CA ILE A 670 -32.21 0.12 1.88
C ILE A 670 -31.88 -0.56 3.19
N ASN A 671 -32.37 -0.02 4.32
CA ASN A 671 -32.14 -0.53 5.67
C ASN A 671 -30.64 -0.68 6.04
N THR A 672 -29.80 0.14 5.43
CA THR A 672 -28.35 0.26 5.69
C THR A 672 -27.86 1.62 5.24
N PHE A 673 -26.59 1.96 5.47
CA PHE A 673 -25.96 3.14 4.90
C PHE A 673 -24.43 3.01 4.87
N ASN A 674 -23.78 3.62 3.87
CA ASN A 674 -22.32 3.63 3.69
C ASN A 674 -21.67 2.24 3.50
N ASP A 675 -22.44 1.22 3.14
CA ASP A 675 -21.87 -0.05 2.67
C ASP A 675 -21.11 0.19 1.36
N VAL A 676 -19.86 -0.27 1.32
CA VAL A 676 -19.00 -0.13 0.14
C VAL A 676 -18.35 -1.46 -0.19
N SER A 677 -18.44 -1.85 -1.45
CA SER A 677 -17.88 -3.09 -1.96
C SER A 677 -17.16 -2.83 -3.28
N PRO A 678 -15.95 -3.40 -3.51
CA PRO A 678 -15.27 -3.28 -4.80
C PRO A 678 -16.05 -3.93 -5.93
N HIS A 679 -17.04 -4.78 -5.63
CA HIS A 679 -17.89 -5.44 -6.63
C HIS A 679 -19.00 -4.54 -7.17
N VAL A 680 -19.40 -3.50 -6.45
CA VAL A 680 -20.54 -2.64 -6.78
C VAL A 680 -20.04 -1.29 -7.29
N PRO A 681 -20.45 -0.82 -8.48
CA PRO A 681 -20.05 0.50 -8.97
C PRO A 681 -20.48 1.62 -8.02
N PHE A 682 -19.58 2.56 -7.79
CA PHE A 682 -19.85 3.77 -7.02
C PHE A 682 -19.65 5.00 -7.90
N GLY A 683 -20.60 5.93 -7.84
CA GLY A 683 -20.43 7.24 -8.46
C GLY A 683 -21.70 8.05 -8.65
N GLY A 684 -21.55 9.33 -8.95
CA GLY A 684 -22.64 10.30 -8.93
C GLY A 684 -23.55 10.34 -10.17
N TYR A 685 -24.72 10.95 -9.97
CA TYR A 685 -25.59 11.54 -10.98
C TYR A 685 -25.50 13.08 -10.89
N LYS A 686 -26.04 13.80 -11.89
CA LYS A 686 -26.13 15.27 -11.90
C LYS A 686 -24.77 15.95 -11.63
N GLN A 687 -24.70 16.92 -10.71
CA GLN A 687 -23.45 17.61 -10.38
C GLN A 687 -22.53 16.80 -9.45
N SER A 688 -22.94 15.62 -8.96
CA SER A 688 -22.05 14.72 -8.20
C SER A 688 -21.06 13.97 -9.10
N GLY A 689 -21.07 14.21 -10.41
CA GLY A 689 -20.06 13.74 -11.35
C GLY A 689 -20.56 12.64 -12.28
N PHE A 690 -19.60 11.97 -12.94
CA PHE A 690 -19.86 10.95 -13.96
C PHE A 690 -18.67 10.01 -14.14
N GLY A 691 -18.94 8.85 -14.72
CA GLY A 691 -18.08 7.68 -14.60
C GLY A 691 -18.33 6.95 -13.28
N ARG A 692 -17.62 5.85 -13.04
CA ARG A 692 -17.79 5.01 -11.85
C ARG A 692 -16.43 4.51 -11.38
N GLU A 693 -16.24 4.53 -10.07
CA GLU A 693 -15.21 3.73 -9.39
C GLU A 693 -15.82 2.36 -9.03
N ASN A 694 -14.97 1.37 -8.72
CA ASN A 694 -15.36 0.00 -8.39
C ASN A 694 -16.19 -0.72 -9.49
N GLY A 695 -16.47 -2.00 -9.25
CA GLY A 695 -17.26 -2.86 -10.12
C GLY A 695 -16.69 -2.99 -11.54
N ARG A 696 -17.45 -3.64 -12.42
CA ARG A 696 -17.08 -3.78 -13.85
C ARG A 696 -17.12 -2.43 -14.59
N ALA A 697 -17.99 -1.51 -14.16
CA ALA A 697 -18.14 -0.20 -14.78
C ALA A 697 -16.86 0.65 -14.72
N SER A 698 -16.01 0.47 -13.71
CA SER A 698 -14.72 1.16 -13.66
C SER A 698 -13.76 0.72 -14.77
N ILE A 699 -13.79 -0.55 -15.19
CA ILE A 699 -12.95 -1.08 -16.28
C ILE A 699 -13.20 -0.31 -17.58
N GLU A 700 -14.46 0.06 -17.84
CA GLU A 700 -14.85 0.88 -19.00
C GLU A 700 -14.21 2.27 -18.95
N ASN A 701 -13.99 2.82 -17.76
CA ASN A 701 -13.35 4.12 -17.59
C ASN A 701 -11.82 4.06 -17.78
N TYR A 702 -11.20 2.88 -17.73
CA TYR A 702 -9.75 2.67 -17.82
C TYR A 702 -9.32 1.89 -19.08
N THR A 703 -10.24 1.68 -20.01
CA THR A 703 -9.98 0.99 -21.28
C THR A 703 -10.72 1.65 -22.44
N GLN A 704 -10.32 1.31 -23.65
CA GLN A 704 -11.01 1.70 -24.89
C GLN A 704 -11.28 0.47 -25.76
N VAL A 705 -12.33 0.57 -26.58
CA VAL A 705 -12.74 -0.50 -27.47
C VAL A 705 -12.23 -0.21 -28.88
N LYS A 706 -11.44 -1.14 -29.44
CA LYS A 706 -11.02 -1.14 -30.83
C LYS A 706 -11.85 -2.14 -31.62
N SER A 707 -12.60 -1.68 -32.62
CA SER A 707 -13.30 -2.55 -33.56
C SER A 707 -12.39 -2.91 -34.72
N VAL A 708 -12.27 -4.20 -35.03
CA VAL A 708 -11.49 -4.74 -36.14
C VAL A 708 -12.43 -5.47 -37.08
N PHE A 709 -12.44 -5.06 -38.35
CA PHE A 709 -13.18 -5.72 -39.42
C PHE A 709 -12.22 -6.54 -40.25
N VAL A 710 -12.55 -7.81 -40.51
CA VAL A 710 -11.73 -8.71 -41.31
C VAL A 710 -12.57 -9.21 -42.49
N ASN A 711 -12.01 -9.05 -43.69
CA ASN A 711 -12.49 -9.70 -44.89
C ASN A 711 -11.48 -10.77 -45.32
N THR A 712 -11.87 -12.03 -45.25
CA THR A 712 -11.05 -13.19 -45.64
C THR A 712 -11.41 -13.75 -47.02
N SER A 713 -12.36 -13.14 -47.74
CA SER A 713 -12.84 -13.65 -49.04
C SER A 713 -11.81 -13.57 -50.19
N GLY A 714 -10.73 -12.79 -50.03
CA GLY A 714 -9.77 -12.50 -51.09
C GLY A 714 -10.30 -11.57 -52.19
N ALA A 715 -11.54 -11.08 -52.08
CA ALA A 715 -12.16 -10.16 -53.02
C ALA A 715 -12.92 -9.04 -52.29
N LEU A 716 -12.80 -7.81 -52.78
CA LEU A 716 -13.63 -6.69 -52.35
C LEU A 716 -14.60 -6.36 -53.47
N GLU A 717 -15.87 -6.13 -53.13
CA GLU A 717 -16.85 -5.65 -54.10
C GLU A 717 -16.45 -4.23 -54.52
N ASP A 718 -16.19 -4.05 -55.81
CA ASP A 718 -15.80 -2.76 -56.36
C ASP A 718 -17.07 -1.95 -56.67
N PRO A 719 -17.34 -0.86 -55.94
CA PRO A 719 -18.50 -0.02 -56.22
C PRO A 719 -18.30 0.87 -57.46
N PHE A 720 -17.13 0.82 -58.12
CA PHE A 720 -16.79 1.58 -59.32
C PHE A 720 -16.46 0.67 -60.51
N PRO A 721 -17.43 -0.11 -61.02
CA PRO A 721 -17.20 -0.98 -62.17
C PRO A 721 -16.75 -0.15 -63.39
N ALA A 722 -15.77 -0.69 -64.12
CA ALA A 722 -15.18 -0.09 -65.33
C ALA A 722 -16.13 -0.09 -66.53
#